data_AF-A0A7G1I0Y7-F1
#
_entry.id   AF-A0A7G1I0Y7-F1
#
_cell.length_a   1.000
_cell.length_b   1.000
_cell.length_c   1.000
_cell.angle_alpha   90.00
_cell.angle_beta   90.00
_cell.angle_gamma   90.00
#
_symmetry.space_group_name_H-M   'P 1'
#
loop_
_entity.id
_entity.type
_entity.pdbx_description
1 polymer ?
#
loop_
_entity_poly.entity_id
_entity_poly.type
_entity_poly.pdbx_seq_one_letter_code
_entity_poly.pdbx_strand_id
1 'polypeptide(L)'
;MQIHYRFLFILNIFLSIFSMTEGAGLQFSKEVPQTCLNLFDGEKVTFSNSVTLSFDISLPTNEAFGQIWVYEDSSQPFSFAYIGRDKNSSSFVINGLSDKKNFIEIPILPEEIGNGKWIHVETKLDFQKKTAEVLINNKSYILNNIHIPNPSKANIVFGPNRKSILEVPNMILKNIEIKNNDNPMFFFPLSESKGNKIHEKNNKIFGSVENPIWAINKQYYWEKIGSFESSPAAGITFDSTRQQIIIIGDNRVQNFNPDTRQLSDTTQNTCDTQTGYSGEAIYNPVKDETYFYNLADLAGQTRPFFSIIHNDGNTELYYPDFTNPLHHHAYFFNPQDQSLYIFGGYGNYKYSNKIFKYDFKENQWRQEIFSGDTLFPRMHTVAGQGPAPDEFFIFGGVGNETGKQELGKDFFYDLYLVNTTRKTIRKLWSTDFGNHFFIPSRRIVFDYNNGCIYILCIDRNTTNLSLHRFNIKNREHAVVSNEIPLQANCILSSAYLFEDKKNNQLYAVVRQSEDNKPESLISIYSLNTPPVTLEELQAEISESNIQLHWILPATVIILILLSVIFFRYRARNKEKISTGKEEHSENEPEPAPEVFPTGVPELKNEAKTNAVYLLGDFRAFDRKGMEITHRFGPKIKQMFVLFLLYSKEQTEGISTDRLSTFLWPDKTVTSAKNIRGVTINHLRNILTDFKNVELIYEEGKWSIKYPEDFYCDYFEARKITRQISSTEVPDSDSVQKLAQLLQKGSLLPSFVSYDWFDKIKINHDEHFVKIIEKILPVLAERNNARFTIILSDILFSFDRFNETALEYKISSLKKLGKAEYAKAVYERFQEEYKQLYGETYKKNTEQL
;
A
#
# COMPACT_ATOMS: atom_id res chain seq x y z
N MET A 1 24.38 16.37 29.38
CA MET A 1 23.85 15.18 28.67
C MET A 1 22.59 15.48 27.85
N GLN A 2 21.52 16.07 28.41
CA GLN A 2 20.27 16.36 27.67
C GLN A 2 20.41 17.33 26.47
N ILE A 3 21.38 18.25 26.49
CA ILE A 3 21.61 19.20 25.38
C ILE A 3 22.30 18.51 24.18
N HIS A 4 23.18 17.54 24.43
CA HIS A 4 23.78 16.72 23.36
C HIS A 4 22.75 15.82 22.68
N TYR A 5 21.80 15.25 23.42
CA TYR A 5 20.72 14.47 22.82
C TYR A 5 19.78 15.31 21.95
N ARG A 6 19.51 16.56 22.33
CA ARG A 6 18.71 17.49 21.50
C ARG A 6 19.46 17.96 20.26
N PHE A 7 20.77 18.15 20.36
CA PHE A 7 21.62 18.50 19.21
C PHE A 7 21.74 17.33 18.22
N LEU A 8 21.92 16.10 18.73
CA LEU A 8 21.91 14.87 17.92
C LEU A 8 20.53 14.59 17.28
N PHE A 9 19.45 14.93 17.96
CA PHE A 9 18.09 14.78 17.43
C PHE A 9 17.81 15.80 16.31
N ILE A 10 18.25 17.05 16.49
CA ILE A 10 18.16 18.09 15.45
C ILE A 10 19.09 17.78 14.27
N LEU A 11 20.29 17.25 14.53
CA LEU A 11 21.23 16.80 13.49
C LEU A 11 20.66 15.61 12.70
N ASN A 12 19.99 14.65 13.35
CA ASN A 12 19.28 13.56 12.68
C ASN A 12 18.10 14.06 11.85
N ILE A 13 17.33 15.04 12.36
CA ILE A 13 16.26 15.67 11.57
C ILE A 13 16.85 16.42 10.36
N PHE A 14 17.98 17.11 10.52
CA PHE A 14 18.68 17.78 9.41
C PHE A 14 19.27 16.79 8.39
N LEU A 15 19.81 15.66 8.83
CA LEU A 15 20.28 14.58 7.95
C LEU A 15 19.13 13.85 7.25
N SER A 16 17.95 13.76 7.88
CA SER A 16 16.74 13.19 7.27
C SER A 16 16.15 14.09 6.18
N ILE A 17 16.34 15.42 6.28
CA ILE A 17 15.94 16.39 5.25
C ILE A 17 16.90 16.33 4.03
N PHE A 18 18.09 15.75 4.19
CA PHE A 18 19.08 15.52 3.14
C PHE A 18 19.23 14.05 2.74
N SER A 19 18.24 13.18 3.00
CA SER A 19 18.21 11.90 2.29
C SER A 19 18.06 12.22 0.80
N MET A 20 19.11 11.98 0.02
CA MET A 20 18.96 11.90 -1.44
C MET A 20 17.86 10.89 -1.71
N THR A 21 16.76 11.34 -2.31
CA THR A 21 15.80 10.44 -2.95
C THR A 21 16.59 9.67 -4.01
N GLU A 22 17.04 8.47 -3.68
CA GLU A 22 17.67 7.59 -4.66
C GLU A 22 16.59 7.17 -5.66
N GLY A 23 16.77 7.53 -6.94
CA GLY A 23 15.93 6.99 -8.00
C GLY A 23 16.22 5.50 -8.19
N ALA A 24 15.20 4.71 -8.50
CA ALA A 24 15.40 3.30 -8.88
C ALA A 24 16.18 3.17 -10.20
N GLY A 25 16.20 4.23 -11.01
CA GLY A 25 17.00 4.37 -12.22
C GLY A 25 16.23 4.17 -13.52
N LEU A 26 16.94 4.42 -14.62
CA LEU A 26 16.49 4.22 -15.99
C LEU A 26 17.22 3.02 -16.59
N GLN A 27 16.47 2.03 -17.06
CA GLN A 27 17.01 0.87 -17.75
C GLN A 27 17.20 1.16 -19.24
N PHE A 28 18.34 0.74 -19.77
CA PHE A 28 18.68 0.72 -21.18
C PHE A 28 18.75 -0.74 -21.63
N SER A 29 18.20 -1.02 -22.81
CA SER A 29 18.14 -2.36 -23.39
C SER A 29 18.66 -2.34 -24.82
N LYS A 30 19.25 -3.46 -25.24
CA LYS A 30 19.62 -3.72 -26.64
C LYS A 30 18.41 -3.85 -27.57
N GLU A 31 17.24 -4.16 -27.01
CA GLU A 31 15.99 -4.33 -27.77
C GLU A 31 15.56 -3.03 -28.45
N VAL A 32 15.02 -3.13 -29.66
CA VAL A 32 14.57 -1.99 -30.46
C VAL A 32 13.08 -1.76 -30.22
N PRO A 33 12.63 -0.52 -29.95
CA PRO A 33 13.42 0.71 -29.94
C PRO A 33 14.23 0.88 -28.64
N GLN A 34 15.47 1.36 -28.78
CA GLN A 34 16.41 1.49 -27.66
C GLN A 34 16.14 2.75 -26.83
N THR A 35 16.42 2.65 -25.53
CA THR A 35 16.36 3.81 -24.62
C THR A 35 17.52 4.77 -24.90
N CYS A 36 17.21 6.05 -25.05
CA CYS A 36 18.20 7.11 -25.24
C CYS A 36 17.85 8.27 -24.31
N LEU A 37 18.82 8.76 -23.54
CA LEU A 37 18.61 9.83 -22.57
C LEU A 37 19.44 11.05 -22.96
N ASN A 38 18.78 12.20 -23.08
CA ASN A 38 19.39 13.48 -23.41
C ASN A 38 19.18 14.45 -22.23
N LEU A 39 20.26 14.78 -21.51
CA LEU A 39 20.14 15.54 -20.25
C LEU A 39 19.66 16.98 -20.45
N PHE A 40 19.85 17.56 -21.64
CA PHE A 40 19.56 18.96 -21.92
C PHE A 40 18.64 19.15 -23.14
N ASP A 41 17.88 18.11 -23.51
CA ASP A 41 16.93 18.14 -24.64
C ASP A 41 17.54 18.67 -25.96
N GLY A 42 18.83 18.40 -26.18
CA GLY A 42 19.57 18.83 -27.36
C GLY A 42 20.18 20.23 -27.27
N GLU A 43 19.86 21.00 -26.22
CA GLU A 43 20.55 22.25 -25.91
C GLU A 43 21.99 22.00 -25.46
N LYS A 44 22.86 22.99 -25.65
CA LYS A 44 24.26 22.92 -25.26
C LYS A 44 24.53 23.81 -24.06
N VAL A 45 25.02 23.20 -22.99
CA VAL A 45 25.44 23.89 -21.77
C VAL A 45 26.91 24.29 -21.88
N THR A 46 27.26 25.44 -21.31
CA THR A 46 28.65 25.94 -21.30
C THR A 46 29.37 25.48 -20.03
N PHE A 47 30.48 24.77 -20.19
CA PHE A 47 31.36 24.34 -19.10
C PHE A 47 32.71 25.06 -19.21
N SER A 48 33.29 25.48 -18.07
CA SER A 48 34.54 26.24 -18.03
C SER A 48 35.57 25.50 -17.19
N ASN A 49 36.80 25.42 -17.68
CA ASN A 49 37.94 24.66 -17.13
C ASN A 49 37.75 23.15 -16.96
N SER A 50 36.64 22.67 -16.39
CA SER A 50 36.36 21.23 -16.27
C SER A 50 34.86 20.93 -16.16
N VAL A 51 34.50 19.71 -16.55
CA VAL A 51 33.19 19.11 -16.28
C VAL A 51 33.39 17.73 -15.68
N THR A 52 32.59 17.39 -14.67
CA THR A 52 32.60 16.07 -14.03
C THR A 52 31.22 15.44 -14.15
N LEU A 53 31.16 14.20 -14.65
CA LEU A 53 29.96 13.37 -14.73
C LEU A 53 30.09 12.26 -13.69
N SER A 54 29.16 12.18 -12.75
CA SER A 54 29.11 11.15 -11.71
C SER A 54 27.78 10.41 -11.79
N PHE A 55 27.77 9.08 -11.71
CA PHE A 55 26.56 8.27 -11.76
C PHE A 55 26.80 6.86 -11.21
N ASP A 56 25.71 6.17 -10.87
CA ASP A 56 25.72 4.75 -10.53
C ASP A 56 25.21 3.93 -11.72
N ILE A 57 25.93 2.85 -12.06
CA ILE A 57 25.57 1.92 -13.13
C ILE A 57 25.46 0.48 -12.61
N SER A 58 24.39 -0.21 -12.99
CA SER A 58 24.21 -1.65 -12.80
C SER A 58 24.22 -2.36 -14.14
N LEU A 59 25.00 -3.44 -14.24
CA LEU A 59 25.15 -4.27 -15.44
C LEU A 59 24.67 -5.70 -15.13
N PRO A 60 23.62 -6.22 -15.79
CA PRO A 60 23.08 -7.55 -15.49
C PRO A 60 24.02 -8.69 -15.89
N THR A 61 24.77 -8.49 -16.99
CA THR A 61 25.63 -9.52 -17.60
C THR A 61 27.01 -8.97 -17.92
N ASN A 62 28.01 -9.84 -17.81
CA ASN A 62 29.38 -9.53 -18.22
C ASN A 62 29.46 -9.30 -19.74
N GLU A 63 28.81 -10.16 -20.53
CA GLU A 63 28.85 -10.11 -21.99
C GLU A 63 27.87 -9.06 -22.53
N ALA A 64 28.37 -7.84 -22.75
CA ALA A 64 27.62 -6.77 -23.40
C ALA A 64 28.57 -5.82 -24.12
N PHE A 65 28.02 -5.02 -25.02
CA PHE A 65 28.77 -4.00 -25.74
C PHE A 65 27.83 -2.83 -25.99
N GLY A 66 28.34 -1.61 -25.86
CA GLY A 66 27.62 -0.43 -26.30
C GLY A 66 28.06 0.86 -25.60
N GLN A 67 27.42 1.94 -26.02
CA GLN A 67 27.61 3.29 -25.50
C GLN A 67 26.97 3.46 -24.12
N ILE A 68 27.69 4.08 -23.17
CA ILE A 68 27.12 4.55 -21.92
C ILE A 68 26.74 6.02 -22.04
N TRP A 69 27.71 6.90 -22.30
CA TRP A 69 27.46 8.32 -22.55
C TRP A 69 28.41 8.95 -23.57
N VAL A 70 27.96 10.03 -24.21
CA VAL A 70 28.74 10.88 -25.10
C VAL A 70 28.63 12.33 -24.65
N TYR A 71 29.79 12.98 -24.50
CA TYR A 71 29.93 14.42 -24.34
C TYR A 71 30.01 15.06 -25.73
N GLU A 72 28.91 15.68 -26.17
CA GLU A 72 28.71 16.15 -27.54
C GLU A 72 29.18 17.61 -27.77
N ASP A 73 30.47 17.87 -27.57
CA ASP A 73 31.11 19.08 -28.10
C ASP A 73 31.16 19.04 -29.64
N SER A 74 30.99 20.17 -30.31
CA SER A 74 30.99 20.23 -31.79
C SER A 74 32.35 19.97 -32.43
N SER A 75 33.44 20.20 -31.70
CA SER A 75 34.80 20.09 -32.21
C SER A 75 35.52 18.85 -31.68
N GLN A 76 35.32 18.52 -30.41
CA GLN A 76 36.08 17.50 -29.69
C GLN A 76 35.15 16.66 -28.80
N PRO A 77 34.27 15.84 -29.39
CA PRO A 77 33.36 15.01 -28.61
C PRO A 77 34.09 13.83 -27.96
N PHE A 78 33.58 13.40 -26.80
CA PHE A 78 34.16 12.34 -25.98
C PHE A 78 33.15 11.23 -25.73
N SER A 79 33.61 9.99 -25.68
CA SER A 79 32.78 8.79 -25.56
C SER A 79 33.23 7.94 -24.38
N PHE A 80 32.24 7.40 -23.65
CA PHE A 80 32.41 6.38 -22.62
C PHE A 80 31.53 5.17 -22.92
N ALA A 81 32.14 4.00 -23.06
CA ALA A 81 31.49 2.77 -23.51
C ALA A 81 31.82 1.58 -22.61
N TYR A 82 30.99 0.54 -22.70
CA TYR A 82 31.23 -0.75 -22.05
C TYR A 82 31.58 -1.81 -23.09
N ILE A 83 32.57 -2.64 -22.77
CA ILE A 83 32.98 -3.80 -23.58
C ILE A 83 33.16 -5.00 -22.66
N GLY A 84 32.27 -5.97 -22.80
CA GLY A 84 32.32 -7.28 -22.19
C GLY A 84 32.52 -8.36 -23.24
N ARG A 85 33.74 -8.87 -23.36
CA ARG A 85 34.13 -9.84 -24.40
C ARG A 85 33.73 -11.26 -24.05
N ASP A 86 33.83 -11.60 -22.76
CA ASP A 86 33.47 -12.89 -22.20
C ASP A 86 33.15 -12.73 -20.70
N LYS A 87 32.80 -13.82 -20.02
CA LYS A 87 32.45 -13.83 -18.59
C LYS A 87 33.53 -13.29 -17.65
N ASN A 88 34.79 -13.27 -18.06
CA ASN A 88 35.94 -12.88 -17.24
C ASN A 88 36.63 -11.59 -17.73
N SER A 89 36.19 -11.04 -18.86
CA SER A 89 36.85 -9.93 -19.55
C SER A 89 35.84 -8.81 -19.85
N SER A 90 35.73 -7.89 -18.91
CA SER A 90 34.83 -6.74 -18.97
C SER A 90 35.61 -5.46 -18.69
N SER A 91 35.33 -4.39 -19.43
CA SER A 91 36.02 -3.11 -19.28
C SER A 91 35.15 -1.93 -19.68
N PHE A 92 35.39 -0.78 -19.03
CA PHE A 92 34.96 0.51 -19.52
C PHE A 92 36.03 1.11 -20.45
N VAL A 93 35.61 1.79 -21.51
CA VAL A 93 36.51 2.44 -22.46
C VAL A 93 36.14 3.90 -22.57
N ILE A 94 37.12 4.78 -22.42
CA ILE A 94 36.98 6.22 -22.68
C ILE A 94 37.94 6.66 -23.77
N ASN A 95 37.43 7.43 -24.73
CA ASN A 95 38.21 7.96 -25.84
C ASN A 95 37.61 9.24 -26.42
N GLY A 96 38.47 10.03 -27.05
CA GLY A 96 38.02 11.11 -27.93
C GLY A 96 37.49 10.53 -29.25
N LEU A 97 36.42 11.09 -29.79
CA LEU A 97 35.87 10.65 -31.09
C LEU A 97 36.67 11.23 -32.28
N SER A 98 37.36 12.36 -32.06
CA SER A 98 38.24 12.99 -33.06
C SER A 98 39.63 12.33 -33.14
N ASP A 99 40.09 11.67 -32.07
CA ASP A 99 41.34 10.92 -32.04
C ASP A 99 41.14 9.55 -31.36
N LYS A 100 40.76 8.56 -32.18
CA LYS A 100 40.50 7.19 -31.71
C LYS A 100 41.76 6.43 -31.28
N LYS A 101 42.97 6.95 -31.54
CA LYS A 101 44.22 6.31 -31.10
C LYS A 101 44.50 6.56 -29.61
N ASN A 102 43.92 7.61 -29.05
CA ASN A 102 44.09 7.99 -27.66
C ASN A 102 42.87 7.51 -26.84
N PHE A 103 43.04 6.42 -26.11
CA PHE A 103 42.01 5.83 -25.26
C PHE A 103 42.61 5.14 -24.04
N ILE A 104 41.80 4.92 -23.00
CA ILE A 104 42.10 3.96 -21.93
C ILE A 104 41.00 2.92 -21.86
N GLU A 105 41.40 1.69 -21.56
CA GLU A 105 40.52 0.57 -21.27
C GLU A 105 40.72 0.19 -19.79
N ILE A 106 39.63 0.23 -19.03
CA ILE A 106 39.64 0.09 -17.58
C ILE A 106 38.94 -1.23 -17.22
N PRO A 107 39.68 -2.24 -16.72
CA PRO A 107 39.11 -3.54 -16.40
C PRO A 107 38.20 -3.48 -15.18
N ILE A 108 37.12 -4.27 -15.23
CA ILE A 108 36.14 -4.45 -14.15
C ILE A 108 36.18 -5.91 -13.72
N LEU A 109 36.11 -6.19 -12.42
CA LEU A 109 36.09 -7.56 -11.94
C LEU A 109 34.73 -8.21 -12.23
N PRO A 110 34.67 -9.46 -12.69
CA PRO A 110 33.40 -10.14 -12.96
C PRO A 110 32.45 -10.20 -11.76
N GLU A 111 33.00 -10.23 -10.54
CA GLU A 111 32.24 -10.16 -9.30
C GLU A 111 31.60 -8.81 -8.99
N GLU A 112 31.99 -7.72 -9.67
CA GLU A 112 31.36 -6.40 -9.55
C GLU A 112 30.12 -6.26 -10.46
N ILE A 113 29.96 -7.18 -11.42
CA ILE A 113 28.86 -7.22 -12.38
C ILE A 113 27.80 -8.26 -11.94
N GLY A 114 26.54 -8.00 -12.24
CA GLY A 114 25.40 -8.86 -11.92
C GLY A 114 24.17 -8.09 -11.44
N ASN A 115 23.03 -8.77 -11.41
CA ASN A 115 21.76 -8.20 -10.94
C ASN A 115 21.90 -7.63 -9.52
N GLY A 116 21.45 -6.40 -9.33
CA GLY A 116 21.44 -5.72 -8.03
C GLY A 116 22.79 -5.15 -7.57
N LYS A 117 23.86 -5.26 -8.36
CA LYS A 117 25.17 -4.66 -8.06
C LYS A 117 25.31 -3.31 -8.74
N TRP A 118 25.87 -2.35 -8.00
CA TRP A 118 26.06 -0.98 -8.46
C TRP A 118 27.54 -0.62 -8.46
N ILE A 119 27.99 -0.04 -9.58
CA ILE A 119 29.33 0.49 -9.76
C ILE A 119 29.20 2.01 -9.81
N HIS A 120 29.92 2.69 -8.92
CA HIS A 120 29.98 4.15 -8.95
C HIS A 120 31.07 4.60 -9.92
N VAL A 121 30.70 5.47 -10.87
CA VAL A 121 31.59 5.99 -11.91
C VAL A 121 31.59 7.52 -11.85
N GLU A 122 32.78 8.10 -11.71
CA GLU A 122 32.99 9.54 -11.88
C GLU A 122 33.98 9.77 -13.03
N THR A 123 33.67 10.69 -13.95
CA THR A 123 34.57 11.09 -15.04
C THR A 123 34.74 12.60 -15.06
N LYS A 124 35.96 13.08 -14.84
CA LYS A 124 36.34 14.49 -14.94
C LYS A 124 37.09 14.77 -16.23
N LEU A 125 36.50 15.59 -17.10
CA LEU A 125 37.15 16.14 -18.28
C LEU A 125 37.74 17.51 -17.91
N ASP A 126 39.06 17.59 -17.75
CA ASP A 126 39.77 18.83 -17.42
C ASP A 126 40.37 19.45 -18.69
N PHE A 127 39.80 20.59 -19.10
CA PHE A 127 40.15 21.29 -20.33
C PHE A 127 41.46 22.06 -20.19
N GLN A 128 41.83 22.48 -18.98
CA GLN A 128 43.08 23.20 -18.72
C GLN A 128 44.26 22.25 -18.68
N LYS A 129 44.13 21.16 -17.92
CA LYS A 129 45.16 20.12 -17.79
C LYS A 129 45.21 19.20 -19.00
N LYS A 130 44.18 19.23 -19.85
CA LYS A 130 44.05 18.35 -21.02
C LYS A 130 44.08 16.88 -20.62
N THR A 131 43.32 16.54 -19.58
CA THR A 131 43.19 15.17 -19.06
C THR A 131 41.73 14.76 -18.91
N ALA A 132 41.44 13.48 -19.15
CA ALA A 132 40.22 12.82 -18.69
C ALA A 132 40.57 11.86 -17.56
N GLU A 133 40.06 12.11 -16.36
CA GLU A 133 40.22 11.25 -15.19
C GLU A 133 38.92 10.47 -14.96
N VAL A 134 39.02 9.15 -14.84
CA VAL A 134 37.90 8.25 -14.55
C VAL A 134 38.16 7.56 -13.21
N LEU A 135 37.22 7.71 -12.28
CA LEU A 135 37.19 7.05 -10.99
C LEU A 135 36.14 5.93 -11.02
N ILE A 136 36.56 4.70 -10.75
CA ILE A 136 35.67 3.54 -10.59
C ILE A 136 36.01 2.88 -9.26
N ASN A 137 35.02 2.77 -8.36
CA ASN A 137 35.19 2.14 -7.04
C ASN A 137 36.45 2.62 -6.29
N ASN A 138 36.69 3.95 -6.30
CA ASN A 138 37.85 4.63 -5.69
C ASN A 138 39.22 4.40 -6.36
N LYS A 139 39.29 3.76 -7.53
CA LYS A 139 40.52 3.68 -8.36
C LYS A 139 40.46 4.70 -9.48
N SER A 140 41.50 5.54 -9.59
CA SER A 140 41.60 6.59 -10.61
C SER A 140 42.45 6.14 -11.81
N TYR A 141 41.98 6.48 -13.00
CA TYR A 141 42.62 6.21 -14.28
C TYR A 141 42.65 7.50 -15.11
N ILE A 142 43.80 7.85 -15.66
CA ILE A 142 43.99 9.15 -16.33
C ILE A 142 44.39 8.95 -17.79
N LEU A 143 43.61 9.54 -18.69
CA LEU A 143 43.91 9.71 -20.10
C LEU A 143 44.46 11.12 -20.34
N ASN A 144 45.69 11.22 -20.83
CA ASN A 144 46.35 12.50 -21.10
C ASN A 144 46.11 12.97 -22.55
N ASN A 145 46.46 14.23 -22.83
CA ASN A 145 46.46 14.84 -24.17
C ASN A 145 45.07 14.90 -24.83
N ILE A 146 44.03 15.22 -24.05
CA ILE A 146 42.69 15.53 -24.61
C ILE A 146 42.63 17.00 -25.04
N HIS A 147 41.82 17.33 -26.05
CA HIS A 147 41.86 18.66 -26.69
C HIS A 147 40.52 19.41 -26.65
N ILE A 148 39.69 19.21 -25.63
CA ILE A 148 38.39 19.89 -25.51
C ILE A 148 38.57 21.42 -25.37
N PRO A 149 37.79 22.26 -26.09
CA PRO A 149 37.85 23.72 -25.95
C PRO A 149 37.58 24.22 -24.52
N ASN A 150 38.14 25.39 -24.15
CA ASN A 150 37.84 26.06 -22.88
C ASN A 150 37.46 27.53 -23.12
N PRO A 151 36.20 27.95 -22.85
CA PRO A 151 35.08 27.14 -22.40
C PRO A 151 34.57 26.18 -23.51
N SER A 152 33.96 25.07 -23.11
CA SER A 152 33.31 24.11 -24.03
C SER A 152 31.80 24.28 -23.99
N LYS A 153 31.14 24.04 -25.12
CA LYS A 153 29.67 24.00 -25.23
C LYS A 153 29.25 22.62 -25.71
N ALA A 154 28.59 21.86 -24.85
CA ALA A 154 28.25 20.47 -25.13
C ALA A 154 26.86 20.09 -24.63
N ASN A 155 26.30 19.08 -25.30
CA ASN A 155 25.20 18.28 -24.78
C ASN A 155 25.76 16.99 -24.16
N ILE A 156 25.00 16.32 -23.30
CA ILE A 156 25.37 15.03 -22.72
C ILE A 156 24.24 14.03 -23.00
N VAL A 157 24.57 12.97 -23.72
CA VAL A 157 23.63 11.93 -24.15
C VAL A 157 24.07 10.58 -23.60
N PHE A 158 23.17 9.87 -22.94
CA PHE A 158 23.34 8.49 -22.48
C PHE A 158 22.62 7.52 -23.42
N GLY A 159 23.24 6.36 -23.66
CA GLY A 159 22.74 5.36 -24.61
C GLY A 159 23.23 5.58 -26.04
N PRO A 160 22.50 5.07 -27.06
CA PRO A 160 22.98 5.02 -28.44
C PRO A 160 23.22 6.42 -29.02
N ASN A 161 24.33 6.61 -29.73
CA ASN A 161 24.70 7.90 -30.30
C ASN A 161 25.21 7.76 -31.74
N ARG A 162 24.60 8.49 -32.68
CA ARG A 162 24.93 8.43 -34.13
C ARG A 162 26.35 8.88 -34.47
N LYS A 163 26.99 9.68 -33.63
CA LYS A 163 28.38 10.13 -33.83
C LYS A 163 29.40 9.16 -33.21
N SER A 164 28.95 8.20 -32.41
CA SER A 164 29.78 7.22 -31.71
C SER A 164 29.28 5.80 -31.98
N ILE A 165 28.79 5.09 -30.95
CA ILE A 165 28.31 3.72 -31.02
C ILE A 165 26.77 3.75 -31.01
N LEU A 166 26.16 3.02 -31.94
CA LEU A 166 24.69 2.90 -32.07
C LEU A 166 24.08 1.82 -31.16
N GLU A 167 24.91 0.99 -30.54
CA GLU A 167 24.48 -0.03 -29.58
C GLU A 167 24.56 0.49 -28.14
N VAL A 168 23.78 -0.10 -27.25
CA VAL A 168 23.79 0.19 -25.81
C VAL A 168 23.88 -1.13 -25.05
N PRO A 169 24.67 -1.25 -23.97
CA PRO A 169 24.62 -2.45 -23.14
C PRO A 169 23.28 -2.51 -22.40
N ASN A 170 22.86 -3.70 -21.99
CA ASN A 170 21.80 -3.79 -20.98
C ASN A 170 22.37 -3.20 -19.69
N MET A 171 21.85 -2.05 -19.25
CA MET A 171 22.34 -1.35 -18.07
C MET A 171 21.20 -0.61 -17.38
N ILE A 172 21.38 -0.30 -16.10
CA ILE A 172 20.50 0.61 -15.35
C ILE A 172 21.36 1.74 -14.82
N LEU A 173 20.93 2.98 -15.01
CA LEU A 173 21.59 4.18 -14.51
C LEU A 173 20.73 4.88 -13.47
N LYS A 174 21.34 5.40 -12.41
CA LYS A 174 20.68 6.29 -11.45
C LYS A 174 21.64 7.38 -10.95
N ASN A 175 21.07 8.41 -10.32
CA ASN A 175 21.81 9.45 -9.58
C ASN A 175 22.87 10.17 -10.45
N ILE A 176 22.49 10.64 -11.64
CA ILE A 176 23.42 11.35 -12.53
C ILE A 176 23.67 12.76 -11.99
N GLU A 177 24.91 13.07 -11.62
CA GLU A 177 25.36 14.37 -11.17
C GLU A 177 26.34 14.99 -12.17
N ILE A 178 26.13 16.27 -12.50
CA ILE A 178 27.02 17.07 -13.34
C ILE A 178 27.62 18.19 -12.49
N LYS A 179 28.95 18.23 -12.40
CA LYS A 179 29.72 19.29 -11.70
C LYS A 179 30.53 20.11 -12.70
N ASN A 180 30.66 21.41 -12.45
CA ASN A 180 31.52 22.33 -13.23
C ASN A 180 32.50 22.99 -12.27
N ASN A 181 33.79 22.80 -12.51
CA ASN A 181 34.85 23.16 -11.55
C ASN A 181 34.58 22.59 -10.15
N ASP A 182 34.21 21.31 -10.08
CA ASP A 182 33.88 20.59 -8.84
C ASP A 182 32.64 21.12 -8.08
N ASN A 183 31.98 22.17 -8.58
CA ASN A 183 30.71 22.67 -8.03
C ASN A 183 29.53 21.92 -8.66
N PRO A 184 28.62 21.31 -7.87
CA PRO A 184 27.41 20.68 -8.39
C PRO A 184 26.56 21.67 -9.19
N MET A 185 26.20 21.31 -10.42
CA MET A 185 25.34 22.10 -11.29
C MET A 185 23.94 21.48 -11.43
N PHE A 186 23.89 20.18 -11.73
CA PHE A 186 22.65 19.45 -12.00
C PHE A 186 22.70 18.08 -11.34
N PHE A 187 21.57 17.65 -10.79
CA PHE A 187 21.40 16.30 -10.27
C PHE A 187 20.09 15.68 -10.78
N PHE A 188 20.20 14.58 -11.52
CA PHE A 188 19.09 13.82 -12.07
C PHE A 188 18.97 12.48 -11.34
N PRO A 189 18.02 12.33 -10.41
CA PRO A 189 17.83 11.08 -9.66
C PRO A 189 17.43 9.90 -10.56
N LEU A 190 16.68 10.18 -11.64
CA LEU A 190 16.00 9.19 -12.49
C LEU A 190 14.98 8.37 -11.68
N SER A 191 14.08 9.08 -11.01
CA SER A 191 13.05 8.52 -10.12
C SER A 191 11.65 8.46 -10.73
N GLU A 192 11.51 8.83 -12.00
CA GLU A 192 10.24 8.78 -12.70
C GLU A 192 9.75 7.34 -12.90
N SER A 193 8.43 7.17 -12.99
CA SER A 193 7.78 5.89 -13.28
C SER A 193 7.15 5.82 -14.67
N LYS A 194 6.94 6.97 -15.33
CA LYS A 194 6.29 7.09 -16.65
C LYS A 194 6.74 8.35 -17.39
N GLY A 195 6.47 8.38 -18.69
CA GLY A 195 6.69 9.55 -19.55
C GLY A 195 8.13 9.71 -20.03
N ASN A 196 8.33 10.72 -20.89
CA ASN A 196 9.56 10.93 -21.67
C ASN A 196 10.38 12.14 -21.20
N LYS A 197 10.06 12.71 -20.04
CA LYS A 197 10.77 13.84 -19.46
C LYS A 197 11.45 13.40 -18.17
N ILE A 198 12.65 13.93 -17.93
CA ILE A 198 13.38 13.72 -16.69
C ILE A 198 13.53 15.03 -15.94
N HIS A 199 13.48 14.97 -14.61
CA HIS A 199 13.53 16.13 -13.74
C HIS A 199 14.88 16.21 -13.05
N GLU A 200 15.49 17.40 -13.13
CA GLU A 200 16.58 17.76 -12.24
C GLU A 200 16.01 18.06 -10.85
N LYS A 201 16.70 17.69 -9.77
CA LYS A 201 16.20 17.79 -8.39
C LYS A 201 15.74 19.18 -7.96
N ASN A 202 16.29 20.25 -8.54
CA ASN A 202 15.88 21.63 -8.27
C ASN A 202 14.93 22.18 -9.35
N ASN A 203 14.39 21.31 -10.23
CA ASN A 203 13.53 21.61 -11.36
C ASN A 203 14.06 22.74 -12.26
N LYS A 204 15.39 22.89 -12.38
CA LYS A 204 16.00 23.97 -13.16
C LYS A 204 15.91 23.74 -14.67
N ILE A 205 15.96 22.48 -15.10
CA ILE A 205 15.97 22.03 -16.50
C ILE A 205 15.24 20.68 -16.57
N PHE A 206 14.59 20.41 -17.70
CA PHE A 206 14.06 19.08 -18.04
C PHE A 206 14.92 18.46 -19.12
N GLY A 207 15.40 17.24 -18.89
CA GLY A 207 15.96 16.41 -19.95
C GLY A 207 14.86 15.59 -20.63
N SER A 208 15.19 14.95 -21.75
CA SER A 208 14.27 14.08 -22.49
C SER A 208 14.82 12.66 -22.60
N VAL A 209 13.92 11.68 -22.56
CA VAL A 209 14.23 10.27 -22.75
C VAL A 209 13.34 9.68 -23.82
N GLU A 210 13.95 8.99 -24.78
CA GLU A 210 13.27 8.20 -25.80
C GLU A 210 13.17 6.75 -25.33
N ASN A 211 12.02 6.11 -25.55
CA ASN A 211 11.74 4.71 -25.20
C ASN A 211 12.14 4.34 -23.75
N PRO A 212 11.65 5.08 -22.74
CA PRO A 212 12.09 4.89 -21.36
C PRO A 212 11.63 3.54 -20.79
N ILE A 213 12.52 2.89 -20.07
CA ILE A 213 12.21 1.72 -19.23
C ILE A 213 12.54 2.09 -17.78
N TRP A 214 11.55 2.63 -17.08
CA TRP A 214 11.71 3.07 -15.69
C TRP A 214 11.85 1.88 -14.74
N ALA A 215 13.01 1.77 -14.06
CA ALA A 215 13.33 0.61 -13.24
C ALA A 215 12.45 0.51 -11.98
N ILE A 216 11.92 1.63 -11.49
CA ILE A 216 11.01 1.68 -10.34
C ILE A 216 9.73 0.85 -10.57
N ASN A 217 9.29 0.69 -11.83
CA ASN A 217 8.12 -0.13 -12.14
C ASN A 217 8.31 -1.60 -11.74
N LYS A 218 9.55 -2.11 -11.79
CA LYS A 218 9.88 -3.48 -11.35
C LYS A 218 9.89 -3.64 -9.82
N GLN A 219 9.77 -2.55 -9.06
CA GLN A 219 9.64 -2.56 -7.60
C GLN A 219 8.17 -2.51 -7.14
N TYR A 220 7.20 -2.33 -8.06
CA TYR A 220 5.77 -2.35 -7.75
C TYR A 220 5.00 -3.40 -8.54
N TYR A 221 5.30 -3.57 -9.84
CA TYR A 221 4.58 -4.50 -10.70
C TYR A 221 5.24 -5.88 -10.71
N TRP A 222 4.50 -6.91 -10.30
CA TRP A 222 4.88 -8.31 -10.43
C TRP A 222 5.04 -8.69 -11.90
N GLU A 223 6.21 -9.20 -12.27
CA GLU A 223 6.47 -9.77 -13.60
C GLU A 223 6.28 -11.29 -13.54
N LYS A 224 5.38 -11.85 -14.35
CA LYS A 224 5.24 -13.30 -14.48
C LYS A 224 6.42 -13.85 -15.28
N ILE A 225 7.23 -14.69 -14.67
CA ILE A 225 8.46 -15.25 -15.28
C ILE A 225 8.37 -16.73 -15.64
N GLY A 226 7.36 -17.44 -15.12
CA GLY A 226 7.16 -18.86 -15.41
C GLY A 226 5.75 -19.34 -15.11
N SER A 227 5.33 -20.39 -15.82
CA SER A 227 4.08 -21.11 -15.54
C SER A 227 4.20 -22.57 -15.97
N PHE A 228 3.77 -23.50 -15.13
CA PHE A 228 3.83 -24.94 -15.41
C PHE A 228 2.83 -25.71 -14.56
N GLU A 229 2.52 -26.94 -14.94
CA GLU A 229 1.63 -27.84 -14.23
C GLU A 229 2.42 -28.73 -13.27
N SER A 230 1.81 -29.03 -12.12
CA SER A 230 2.35 -29.94 -11.11
C SER A 230 1.24 -30.56 -10.28
N SER A 231 1.61 -31.45 -9.36
CA SER A 231 0.67 -32.10 -8.43
C SER A 231 -0.14 -31.07 -7.62
N PRO A 232 -1.44 -31.28 -7.36
CA PRO A 232 -2.23 -30.39 -6.51
C PRO A 232 -1.71 -30.25 -5.09
N ALA A 233 -0.99 -31.25 -4.61
CA ALA A 233 -0.34 -31.24 -3.30
C ALA A 233 1.16 -30.87 -3.37
N ALA A 234 1.65 -30.35 -4.50
CA ALA A 234 3.07 -30.13 -4.71
C ALA A 234 3.68 -29.18 -3.68
N GLY A 235 4.73 -29.61 -2.99
CA GLY A 235 5.51 -28.77 -2.09
C GLY A 235 6.39 -27.80 -2.88
N ILE A 236 6.49 -26.56 -2.41
CA ILE A 236 7.24 -25.51 -3.10
C ILE A 236 8.23 -24.87 -2.12
N THR A 237 9.49 -24.77 -2.51
CA THR A 237 10.54 -24.10 -1.73
C THR A 237 11.51 -23.35 -2.65
N PHE A 238 12.42 -22.58 -2.06
CA PHE A 238 13.50 -21.89 -2.74
C PHE A 238 14.86 -22.42 -2.26
N ASP A 239 15.70 -22.82 -3.20
CA ASP A 239 17.10 -23.15 -3.00
C ASP A 239 17.91 -21.86 -3.14
N SER A 240 18.32 -21.30 -1.99
CA SER A 240 19.10 -20.07 -1.93
C SER A 240 20.55 -20.23 -2.38
N THR A 241 21.06 -21.46 -2.47
CA THR A 241 22.44 -21.75 -2.88
C THR A 241 22.56 -21.68 -4.39
N ARG A 242 21.61 -22.29 -5.11
CA ARG A 242 21.56 -22.32 -6.59
C ARG A 242 20.60 -21.29 -7.19
N GLN A 243 19.90 -20.53 -6.35
CA GLN A 243 18.93 -19.49 -6.73
C GLN A 243 17.83 -20.04 -7.64
N GLN A 244 17.17 -21.11 -7.20
CA GLN A 244 16.13 -21.79 -7.97
C GLN A 244 14.91 -22.13 -7.13
N ILE A 245 13.74 -22.17 -7.77
CA ILE A 245 12.49 -22.61 -7.16
C ILE A 245 12.36 -24.11 -7.38
N ILE A 246 12.16 -24.84 -6.29
CA ILE A 246 11.97 -26.29 -6.30
C ILE A 246 10.49 -26.59 -6.11
N ILE A 247 9.91 -27.36 -7.03
CA ILE A 247 8.54 -27.88 -6.94
C ILE A 247 8.61 -29.41 -6.88
N ILE A 248 7.99 -29.98 -5.84
CA ILE A 248 8.04 -31.41 -5.55
C ILE A 248 6.63 -31.97 -5.51
N GLY A 249 6.33 -32.97 -6.33
CA GLY A 249 5.05 -33.66 -6.32
C GLY A 249 5.03 -34.85 -7.27
N ASP A 250 4.26 -35.88 -6.95
CA ASP A 250 4.09 -37.10 -7.76
C ASP A 250 5.44 -37.74 -8.18
N ASN A 251 6.38 -37.83 -7.25
CA ASN A 251 7.75 -38.33 -7.45
C ASN A 251 8.56 -37.53 -8.49
N ARG A 252 8.17 -36.30 -8.81
CA ARG A 252 8.95 -35.38 -9.66
C ARG A 252 9.54 -34.26 -8.82
N VAL A 253 10.74 -33.83 -9.21
CA VAL A 253 11.40 -32.63 -8.71
C VAL A 253 11.63 -31.73 -9.91
N GLN A 254 10.90 -30.62 -9.94
CA GLN A 254 11.03 -29.61 -10.97
C GLN A 254 11.82 -28.43 -10.39
N ASN A 255 12.95 -28.10 -11.00
CA ASN A 255 13.78 -26.97 -10.60
C ASN A 255 13.69 -25.87 -11.66
N PHE A 256 13.12 -24.73 -11.28
CA PHE A 256 13.00 -23.56 -12.13
C PHE A 256 14.06 -22.53 -11.74
N ASN A 257 14.93 -22.16 -12.68
CA ASN A 257 15.89 -21.08 -12.51
C ASN A 257 15.25 -19.76 -12.97
N PRO A 258 15.01 -18.78 -12.07
CA PRO A 258 14.38 -17.52 -12.41
C PRO A 258 15.18 -16.65 -13.39
N ASP A 259 16.51 -16.70 -13.32
CA ASP A 259 17.40 -15.88 -14.16
C ASP A 259 17.40 -16.37 -15.61
N THR A 260 17.54 -17.68 -15.83
CA THR A 260 17.55 -18.27 -17.18
C THR A 260 16.15 -18.59 -17.72
N ARG A 261 15.13 -18.55 -16.85
CA ARG A 261 13.76 -18.99 -17.10
C ARG A 261 13.67 -20.44 -17.60
N GLN A 262 14.65 -21.26 -17.24
CA GLN A 262 14.70 -22.66 -17.62
C GLN A 262 14.14 -23.54 -16.50
N LEU A 263 13.30 -24.50 -16.91
CA LEU A 263 12.81 -25.57 -16.05
C LEU A 263 13.62 -26.83 -16.34
N SER A 264 14.14 -27.46 -15.29
CA SER A 264 14.66 -28.82 -15.33
C SER A 264 13.76 -29.73 -14.51
N ASP A 265 13.68 -31.00 -14.89
CA ASP A 265 12.81 -31.99 -14.27
C ASP A 265 13.61 -33.27 -14.02
N THR A 266 13.44 -33.85 -12.84
CA THR A 266 14.07 -35.11 -12.46
C THR A 266 13.06 -35.97 -11.72
N THR A 267 13.02 -37.26 -12.06
CA THR A 267 12.21 -38.24 -11.32
C THR A 267 12.96 -38.68 -10.07
N GLN A 268 12.28 -38.72 -8.93
CA GLN A 268 12.82 -39.19 -7.67
C GLN A 268 13.04 -40.70 -7.69
N ASN A 269 14.14 -41.15 -7.10
CA ASN A 269 14.38 -42.56 -6.82
C ASN A 269 13.74 -42.91 -5.46
N THR A 270 12.45 -43.24 -5.47
CA THR A 270 11.66 -43.63 -4.28
C THR A 270 10.95 -44.97 -4.47
N CYS A 271 10.77 -45.73 -3.38
CA CYS A 271 10.03 -46.99 -3.40
C CYS A 271 8.51 -46.83 -3.35
N ASP A 272 8.00 -45.65 -2.96
CA ASP A 272 6.57 -45.38 -2.82
C ASP A 272 6.23 -43.93 -3.23
N THR A 273 4.96 -43.68 -3.57
CA THR A 273 4.49 -42.36 -4.02
C THR A 273 4.20 -41.43 -2.85
N GLN A 274 4.66 -40.17 -2.96
CA GLN A 274 4.34 -39.11 -2.01
C GLN A 274 2.94 -38.52 -2.29
N THR A 275 1.88 -39.27 -1.99
CA THR A 275 0.50 -38.81 -2.20
C THR A 275 0.03 -37.91 -1.04
N GLY A 276 0.09 -36.59 -1.25
CA GLY A 276 -0.31 -35.59 -0.27
C GLY A 276 -1.68 -34.98 -0.55
N TYR A 277 -2.21 -34.24 0.43
CA TYR A 277 -3.34 -33.34 0.22
C TYR A 277 -2.85 -31.89 0.20
N SER A 278 -2.11 -31.45 1.22
CA SER A 278 -1.53 -30.11 1.31
C SER A 278 -0.05 -30.20 1.64
N GLY A 279 0.77 -30.58 0.65
CA GLY A 279 2.20 -30.76 0.84
C GLY A 279 2.93 -29.43 1.02
N GLU A 280 3.90 -29.42 1.94
CA GLU A 280 4.80 -28.30 2.25
C GLU A 280 6.25 -28.76 2.02
N ALA A 281 7.08 -27.88 1.44
CA ALA A 281 8.49 -28.17 1.18
C ALA A 281 9.43 -27.13 1.81
N ILE A 282 10.62 -27.58 2.22
CA ILE A 282 11.62 -26.77 2.90
C ILE A 282 13.01 -27.19 2.42
N TYR A 283 13.79 -26.26 1.88
CA TYR A 283 15.19 -26.51 1.52
C TYR A 283 16.12 -26.29 2.71
N ASN A 284 17.01 -27.25 2.96
CA ASN A 284 18.05 -27.19 3.98
C ASN A 284 19.42 -26.93 3.32
N PRO A 285 19.93 -25.67 3.36
CA PRO A 285 21.19 -25.32 2.70
C PRO A 285 22.43 -25.92 3.38
N VAL A 286 22.32 -26.38 4.64
CA VAL A 286 23.47 -26.95 5.38
C VAL A 286 23.77 -28.38 4.96
N LYS A 287 22.72 -29.15 4.67
CA LYS A 287 22.85 -30.55 4.23
C LYS A 287 22.65 -30.73 2.73
N ASP A 288 22.18 -29.69 2.04
CA ASP A 288 21.79 -29.75 0.63
C ASP A 288 20.68 -30.79 0.36
N GLU A 289 19.67 -30.77 1.23
CA GLU A 289 18.51 -31.66 1.23
C GLU A 289 17.22 -30.83 1.13
N THR A 290 16.18 -31.40 0.54
CA THR A 290 14.83 -30.83 0.58
C THR A 290 13.90 -31.73 1.39
N TYR A 291 13.22 -31.13 2.37
CA TYR A 291 12.18 -31.80 3.15
C TYR A 291 10.84 -31.57 2.49
N PHE A 292 10.07 -32.64 2.29
CA PHE A 292 8.71 -32.59 1.77
C PHE A 292 7.80 -33.42 2.65
N TYR A 293 6.71 -32.85 3.13
CA TYR A 293 5.83 -33.54 4.08
C TYR A 293 4.35 -33.22 3.87
N ASN A 294 3.52 -34.15 4.34
CA ASN A 294 2.07 -34.02 4.42
C ASN A 294 1.61 -34.46 5.82
N LEU A 295 0.63 -33.77 6.38
CA LEU A 295 0.06 -34.08 7.70
C LEU A 295 -1.32 -34.72 7.62
N ALA A 296 -1.99 -34.64 6.46
CA ALA A 296 -3.36 -35.07 6.31
C ALA A 296 -3.47 -36.59 6.13
N ASP A 297 -4.33 -37.20 6.95
CA ASP A 297 -4.88 -38.54 6.72
C ASP A 297 -6.33 -38.36 6.22
N LEU A 298 -6.59 -38.78 4.99
CA LEU A 298 -7.92 -38.71 4.37
C LEU A 298 -8.46 -40.12 4.09
N ALA A 299 -8.63 -40.91 5.15
CA ALA A 299 -9.33 -42.19 5.13
C ALA A 299 -8.86 -43.11 3.98
N GLY A 300 -7.53 -43.20 3.80
CA GLY A 300 -6.89 -44.04 2.79
C GLY A 300 -6.61 -43.36 1.43
N GLN A 301 -7.02 -42.11 1.20
CA GLN A 301 -6.62 -41.35 0.01
C GLN A 301 -5.21 -40.76 0.13
N THR A 302 -4.87 -40.29 1.33
CA THR A 302 -3.55 -39.76 1.68
C THR A 302 -3.19 -40.25 3.08
N ARG A 303 -1.89 -40.27 3.39
CA ARG A 303 -1.37 -40.53 4.74
C ARG A 303 -0.33 -39.49 5.13
N PRO A 304 -0.12 -39.24 6.43
CA PRO A 304 0.99 -38.41 6.87
C PRO A 304 2.32 -39.02 6.42
N PHE A 305 3.20 -38.21 5.86
CA PHE A 305 4.54 -38.62 5.48
C PHE A 305 5.53 -37.48 5.70
N PHE A 306 6.80 -37.85 5.83
CA PHE A 306 7.92 -36.93 5.81
C PHE A 306 9.00 -37.52 4.91
N SER A 307 9.48 -36.73 3.96
CA SER A 307 10.45 -37.17 2.98
C SER A 307 11.67 -36.26 2.97
N ILE A 308 12.85 -36.89 2.87
CA ILE A 308 14.13 -36.22 2.69
C ILE A 308 14.60 -36.53 1.27
N ILE A 309 14.72 -35.50 0.46
CA ILE A 309 15.15 -35.59 -0.95
C ILE A 309 16.57 -35.03 -1.03
N HIS A 310 17.51 -35.90 -1.37
CA HIS A 310 18.91 -35.58 -1.56
C HIS A 310 19.15 -34.96 -2.94
N ASN A 311 20.21 -34.16 -3.09
CA ASN A 311 20.54 -33.51 -4.36
C ASN A 311 20.87 -34.51 -5.51
N ASP A 312 21.20 -35.76 -5.19
CA ASP A 312 21.39 -36.83 -6.18
C ASP A 312 20.08 -37.52 -6.63
N GLY A 313 18.94 -37.09 -6.09
CA GLY A 313 17.61 -37.63 -6.38
C GLY A 313 17.23 -38.85 -5.56
N ASN A 314 18.09 -39.31 -4.63
CA ASN A 314 17.71 -40.33 -3.66
C ASN A 314 16.73 -39.75 -2.64
N THR A 315 15.69 -40.52 -2.34
CA THR A 315 14.61 -40.08 -1.46
C THR A 315 14.43 -41.06 -0.30
N GLU A 316 14.49 -40.53 0.92
CA GLU A 316 14.05 -41.25 2.12
C GLU A 316 12.60 -40.86 2.44
N LEU A 317 11.79 -41.84 2.85
CA LEU A 317 10.37 -41.64 3.10
C LEU A 317 9.94 -42.31 4.40
N TYR A 318 9.32 -41.51 5.27
CA TYR A 318 8.89 -41.90 6.61
C TYR A 318 7.40 -41.59 6.79
N TYR A 319 6.72 -42.37 7.63
CA TYR A 319 5.28 -42.24 7.90
C TYR A 319 5.03 -41.97 9.38
N PRO A 320 5.04 -40.69 9.80
CA PRO A 320 4.75 -40.34 11.18
C PRO A 320 3.30 -40.65 11.54
N ASP A 321 3.05 -41.01 12.80
CA ASP A 321 1.70 -41.13 13.33
C ASP A 321 1.18 -39.73 13.70
N PHE A 322 0.31 -39.19 12.85
CA PHE A 322 -0.25 -37.85 13.01
C PHE A 322 -1.70 -37.81 12.54
N THR A 323 -2.62 -37.52 13.47
CA THR A 323 -4.06 -37.68 13.24
C THR A 323 -4.81 -36.36 13.02
N ASN A 324 -4.11 -35.23 13.09
CA ASN A 324 -4.70 -33.91 12.87
C ASN A 324 -4.12 -33.30 11.59
N PRO A 325 -4.91 -33.04 10.53
CA PRO A 325 -4.35 -32.61 9.26
C PRO A 325 -3.70 -31.22 9.27
N LEU A 326 -4.04 -30.36 10.25
CA LEU A 326 -3.49 -29.01 10.44
C LEU A 326 -3.32 -28.23 9.12
N HIS A 327 -4.35 -28.21 8.27
CA HIS A 327 -4.31 -27.47 7.01
C HIS A 327 -3.99 -25.99 7.26
N HIS A 328 -3.11 -25.44 6.42
CA HIS A 328 -2.65 -24.06 6.53
C HIS A 328 -2.01 -23.67 7.87
N HIS A 329 -1.26 -24.60 8.48
CA HIS A 329 -0.30 -24.27 9.52
C HIS A 329 0.86 -23.41 8.97
N ALA A 330 1.54 -22.70 9.86
CA ALA A 330 2.86 -22.12 9.58
C ALA A 330 3.95 -23.14 9.87
N TYR A 331 5.07 -23.06 9.16
CA TYR A 331 6.30 -23.78 9.48
C TYR A 331 7.46 -22.81 9.63
N PHE A 332 8.45 -23.19 10.42
CA PHE A 332 9.73 -22.51 10.50
C PHE A 332 10.85 -23.49 10.80
N PHE A 333 11.96 -23.33 10.08
CA PHE A 333 13.11 -24.22 10.13
C PHE A 333 14.36 -23.43 10.49
N ASN A 334 15.10 -23.91 11.50
CA ASN A 334 16.42 -23.40 11.83
C ASN A 334 17.48 -24.35 11.22
N PRO A 335 18.20 -23.92 10.17
CA PRO A 335 19.24 -24.74 9.57
C PRO A 335 20.46 -24.95 10.48
N GLN A 336 20.70 -24.11 11.49
CA GLN A 336 21.88 -24.24 12.34
C GLN A 336 21.77 -25.39 13.36
N ASP A 337 20.60 -25.55 13.98
CA ASP A 337 20.34 -26.63 14.95
C ASP A 337 19.49 -27.77 14.35
N GLN A 338 19.16 -27.68 13.07
CA GLN A 338 18.37 -28.66 12.31
C GLN A 338 16.98 -28.89 12.92
N SER A 339 16.35 -27.84 13.46
CA SER A 339 15.01 -27.93 14.06
C SER A 339 13.92 -27.41 13.14
N LEU A 340 12.93 -28.26 12.87
CA LEU A 340 11.73 -27.94 12.12
C LEU A 340 10.52 -27.89 13.05
N TYR A 341 9.81 -26.78 13.04
CA TYR A 341 8.57 -26.60 13.79
C TYR A 341 7.39 -26.28 12.87
N ILE A 342 6.21 -26.65 13.34
CA ILE A 342 4.92 -26.24 12.77
C ILE A 342 4.05 -25.62 13.87
N PHE A 343 3.24 -24.63 13.50
CA PHE A 343 2.32 -23.94 14.40
C PHE A 343 0.97 -23.67 13.73
N GLY A 344 -0.09 -23.87 14.49
CA GLY A 344 -1.45 -23.55 14.05
C GLY A 344 -2.00 -24.60 13.08
N GLY A 345 -2.88 -24.15 12.20
CA GLY A 345 -3.60 -24.97 11.24
C GLY A 345 -4.97 -25.38 11.72
N TYR A 346 -5.73 -25.99 10.82
CA TYR A 346 -7.11 -26.42 11.03
C TYR A 346 -7.31 -27.87 10.61
N GLY A 347 -8.07 -28.59 11.42
CA GLY A 347 -8.40 -30.00 11.16
C GLY A 347 -9.39 -30.51 12.17
N ASN A 348 -10.16 -31.54 11.80
CA ASN A 348 -11.13 -32.18 12.69
C ASN A 348 -12.09 -31.15 13.35
N TYR A 349 -12.55 -30.16 12.58
CA TYR A 349 -13.42 -29.07 13.01
C TYR A 349 -12.85 -28.14 14.11
N LYS A 350 -11.52 -28.08 14.25
CA LYS A 350 -10.83 -27.26 15.26
C LYS A 350 -9.64 -26.51 14.69
N TYR A 351 -9.47 -25.26 15.13
CA TYR A 351 -8.22 -24.53 15.00
C TYR A 351 -7.23 -24.99 16.07
N SER A 352 -5.96 -25.07 15.72
CA SER A 352 -4.88 -25.43 16.65
C SER A 352 -4.09 -24.19 17.08
N ASN A 353 -3.61 -24.17 18.33
CA ASN A 353 -2.54 -23.30 18.80
C ASN A 353 -1.30 -24.08 19.25
N LYS A 354 -1.25 -25.37 18.93
CA LYS A 354 -0.14 -26.24 19.33
C LYS A 354 1.06 -25.99 18.43
N ILE A 355 2.25 -26.06 19.04
CA ILE A 355 3.52 -26.09 18.33
C ILE A 355 3.99 -27.55 18.33
N PHE A 356 4.38 -28.06 17.17
CA PHE A 356 5.03 -29.37 17.04
C PHE A 356 6.42 -29.20 16.46
N LYS A 357 7.34 -30.04 16.89
CA LYS A 357 8.69 -30.16 16.36
C LYS A 357 8.83 -31.53 15.69
N TYR A 358 9.46 -31.59 14.53
CA TYR A 358 9.82 -32.86 13.92
C TYR A 358 11.06 -33.44 14.62
N ASP A 359 10.93 -34.66 15.12
CA ASP A 359 12.03 -35.44 15.68
C ASP A 359 12.63 -36.30 14.57
N PHE A 360 13.76 -35.88 14.02
CA PHE A 360 14.49 -36.57 12.94
C PHE A 360 15.10 -37.91 13.38
N LYS A 361 15.20 -38.19 14.69
CA LYS A 361 15.73 -39.47 15.17
C LYS A 361 14.63 -40.53 15.21
N GLU A 362 13.47 -40.15 15.74
CA GLU A 362 12.32 -41.04 15.86
C GLU A 362 11.40 -40.99 14.63
N ASN A 363 11.62 -40.05 13.71
CA ASN A 363 10.81 -39.77 12.52
C ASN A 363 9.34 -39.47 12.85
N GLN A 364 9.12 -38.65 13.89
CA GLN A 364 7.79 -38.35 14.43
C GLN A 364 7.62 -36.86 14.77
N TRP A 365 6.38 -36.36 14.67
CA TRP A 365 6.03 -35.04 15.18
C TRP A 365 5.77 -35.09 16.69
N ARG A 366 6.44 -34.23 17.46
CA ARG A 366 6.30 -34.13 18.92
C ARG A 366 5.76 -32.76 19.31
N GLN A 367 4.75 -32.73 20.16
CA GLN A 367 4.24 -31.45 20.67
C GLN A 367 5.30 -30.82 21.59
N GLU A 368 5.54 -29.53 21.39
CA GLU A 368 6.43 -28.72 22.21
C GLU A 368 5.64 -27.67 22.99
N ILE A 369 6.10 -27.36 24.20
CA ILE A 369 5.46 -26.38 25.08
C ILE A 369 6.34 -25.15 25.17
N PHE A 370 5.74 -24.01 24.85
CA PHE A 370 6.37 -22.70 24.95
C PHE A 370 5.70 -21.89 26.07
N SER A 371 6.46 -21.00 26.67
CA SER A 371 6.00 -20.08 27.72
C SER A 371 5.90 -18.64 27.19
N GLY A 372 5.27 -17.73 27.94
CA GLY A 372 5.13 -16.32 27.58
C GLY A 372 3.72 -15.96 27.11
N ASP A 373 3.62 -15.10 26.10
CA ASP A 373 2.33 -14.60 25.60
C ASP A 373 1.54 -15.70 24.86
N THR A 374 0.22 -15.65 25.00
CA THR A 374 -0.69 -16.62 24.39
C THR A 374 -0.83 -16.39 22.89
N LEU A 375 -0.47 -17.39 22.09
CA LEU A 375 -0.84 -17.51 20.69
C LEU A 375 -2.19 -18.21 20.57
N PHE A 376 -3.22 -17.50 20.11
CA PHE A 376 -4.56 -18.08 19.97
C PHE A 376 -4.66 -19.08 18.81
N PRO A 377 -5.57 -20.08 18.89
CA PRO A 377 -5.78 -21.06 17.83
C PRO A 377 -6.15 -20.44 16.48
N ARG A 378 -5.44 -20.82 15.41
CA ARG A 378 -5.58 -20.21 14.08
C ARG A 378 -5.01 -21.05 12.94
N MET A 379 -5.56 -20.88 11.74
CA MET A 379 -5.03 -21.33 10.45
C MET A 379 -4.69 -20.13 9.56
N HIS A 380 -4.06 -20.36 8.40
CA HIS A 380 -3.55 -19.29 7.53
C HIS A 380 -2.64 -18.31 8.29
N THR A 381 -1.94 -18.79 9.31
CA THR A 381 -0.88 -18.03 9.98
C THR A 381 0.43 -18.31 9.26
N VAL A 382 1.37 -17.38 9.35
CA VAL A 382 2.63 -17.44 8.60
C VAL A 382 3.80 -17.20 9.54
N ALA A 383 4.94 -17.80 9.22
CA ALA A 383 6.16 -17.64 9.99
C ALA A 383 7.37 -17.37 9.09
N GLY A 384 8.43 -16.82 9.68
CA GLY A 384 9.70 -16.59 9.00
C GLY A 384 10.81 -16.21 9.99
N GLN A 385 12.04 -16.12 9.49
CA GLN A 385 13.21 -15.83 10.31
C GLN A 385 13.08 -14.47 11.00
N GLY A 386 13.38 -14.44 12.29
CA GLY A 386 13.47 -13.24 13.12
C GLY A 386 14.85 -12.59 13.09
N PRO A 387 15.10 -11.62 14.01
CA PRO A 387 16.36 -10.89 14.07
C PRO A 387 17.58 -11.73 14.50
N ALA A 388 17.35 -12.79 15.27
CA ALA A 388 18.37 -13.74 15.68
C ALA A 388 18.13 -15.12 15.04
N PRO A 389 19.18 -15.97 14.91
CA PRO A 389 19.07 -17.29 14.29
C PRO A 389 18.03 -18.22 14.94
N ASP A 390 17.84 -18.10 16.25
CA ASP A 390 16.88 -18.88 17.04
C ASP A 390 15.55 -18.16 17.28
N GLU A 391 15.33 -17.02 16.64
CA GLU A 391 14.11 -16.23 16.73
C GLU A 391 13.33 -16.29 15.41
N PHE A 392 12.00 -16.42 15.52
CA PHE A 392 11.09 -16.51 14.38
C PHE A 392 9.88 -15.61 14.59
N PHE A 393 9.46 -14.94 13.53
CA PHE A 393 8.20 -14.22 13.52
C PHE A 393 7.03 -15.18 13.30
N ILE A 394 5.89 -14.91 13.94
CA ILE A 394 4.59 -15.48 13.59
C ILE A 394 3.61 -14.31 13.40
N PHE A 395 2.94 -14.27 12.26
CA PHE A 395 2.02 -13.20 11.91
C PHE A 395 0.63 -13.73 11.55
N GLY A 396 -0.37 -13.06 12.14
CA GLY A 396 -1.77 -13.09 11.75
C GLY A 396 -2.41 -14.48 11.66
N GLY A 397 -3.45 -14.60 10.85
CA GLY A 397 -4.21 -15.82 10.59
C GLY A 397 -5.69 -15.69 10.91
N VAL A 398 -6.42 -16.79 10.82
CA VAL A 398 -7.87 -16.87 10.98
C VAL A 398 -8.22 -17.99 11.96
N GLY A 399 -9.02 -17.69 12.98
CA GLY A 399 -9.36 -18.66 14.03
C GLY A 399 -10.21 -18.05 15.12
N ASN A 400 -10.10 -18.51 16.36
CA ASN A 400 -10.70 -17.84 17.52
C ASN A 400 -10.02 -18.31 18.81
N GLU A 401 -10.22 -17.59 19.90
CA GLU A 401 -9.54 -17.84 21.19
C GLU A 401 -9.73 -19.26 21.73
N THR A 402 -10.86 -19.90 21.41
CA THR A 402 -11.21 -21.25 21.91
C THR A 402 -10.78 -22.39 20.97
N GLY A 403 -10.48 -22.06 19.72
CA GLY A 403 -10.21 -23.01 18.63
C GLY A 403 -11.43 -23.77 18.11
N LYS A 404 -12.64 -23.49 18.61
CA LYS A 404 -13.88 -24.18 18.21
C LYS A 404 -14.49 -23.54 16.98
N GLN A 405 -14.66 -24.29 15.88
CA GLN A 405 -15.22 -23.76 14.64
C GLN A 405 -16.64 -23.22 14.80
N GLU A 406 -17.46 -23.87 15.64
CA GLU A 406 -18.86 -23.52 15.85
C GLU A 406 -19.07 -22.11 16.45
N LEU A 407 -18.01 -21.52 17.01
CA LEU A 407 -18.04 -20.16 17.57
C LEU A 407 -17.69 -19.06 16.54
N GLY A 408 -17.45 -19.45 15.28
CA GLY A 408 -17.08 -18.52 14.22
C GLY A 408 -15.57 -18.26 14.13
N LYS A 409 -15.19 -17.26 13.35
CA LYS A 409 -13.79 -16.93 13.08
C LYS A 409 -13.55 -15.43 13.23
N ASP A 410 -12.43 -15.11 13.84
CA ASP A 410 -11.78 -13.82 13.95
C ASP A 410 -10.57 -13.79 13.00
N PHE A 411 -10.21 -12.57 12.58
CA PHE A 411 -9.00 -12.32 11.80
C PHE A 411 -7.95 -11.72 12.72
N PHE A 412 -6.81 -12.38 12.82
CA PHE A 412 -5.69 -11.93 13.63
C PHE A 412 -4.73 -11.12 12.76
N TYR A 413 -4.36 -9.93 13.26
CA TYR A 413 -3.32 -9.07 12.71
C TYR A 413 -2.32 -8.70 13.80
N ASP A 414 -1.75 -9.74 14.39
CA ASP A 414 -0.79 -9.68 15.47
C ASP A 414 0.55 -10.27 15.03
N LEU A 415 1.63 -9.71 15.56
CA LEU A 415 3.00 -10.17 15.30
C LEU A 415 3.59 -10.66 16.62
N TYR A 416 4.13 -11.89 16.60
CA TYR A 416 4.85 -12.49 17.71
C TYR A 416 6.28 -12.79 17.29
N LEU A 417 7.15 -12.83 18.30
CA LEU A 417 8.50 -13.33 18.22
C LEU A 417 8.61 -14.59 19.07
N VAL A 418 8.97 -15.70 18.45
CA VAL A 418 9.16 -17.00 19.07
C VAL A 418 10.66 -17.27 19.15
N ASN A 419 11.16 -17.62 20.32
CA ASN A 419 12.55 -18.05 20.51
C ASN A 419 12.60 -19.56 20.76
N THR A 420 13.24 -20.32 19.88
CA THR A 420 13.25 -21.79 19.92
C THR A 420 14.19 -22.35 21.00
N THR A 421 15.28 -21.66 21.31
CA THR A 421 16.23 -22.06 22.36
C THR A 421 15.63 -21.93 23.75
N ARG A 422 15.05 -20.77 24.06
CA ARG A 422 14.43 -20.44 25.35
C ARG A 422 13.00 -20.97 25.46
N LYS A 423 12.41 -21.42 24.35
CA LYS A 423 11.00 -21.84 24.24
C LYS A 423 10.04 -20.77 24.78
N THR A 424 10.22 -19.53 24.32
CA THR A 424 9.40 -18.38 24.73
C THR A 424 8.70 -17.73 23.55
N ILE A 425 7.49 -17.26 23.77
CA ILE A 425 6.68 -16.47 22.83
C ILE A 425 6.51 -15.06 23.41
N ARG A 426 6.74 -14.05 22.59
CA ARG A 426 6.53 -12.64 22.95
C ARG A 426 5.73 -11.93 21.88
N LYS A 427 4.59 -11.36 22.24
CA LYS A 427 3.80 -10.51 21.36
C LYS A 427 4.54 -9.19 21.15
N LEU A 428 4.71 -8.79 19.89
CA LEU A 428 5.28 -7.49 19.54
C LEU A 428 4.19 -6.43 19.47
N TRP A 429 3.11 -6.74 18.76
CA TRP A 429 1.96 -5.84 18.62
C TRP A 429 0.75 -6.57 17.99
N SER A 430 -0.38 -5.87 17.97
CA SER A 430 -1.55 -6.20 17.16
C SER A 430 -2.19 -4.92 16.63
N THR A 431 -2.78 -5.01 15.44
CA THR A 431 -3.44 -3.90 14.74
C THR A 431 -4.86 -4.33 14.37
N ASP A 432 -5.78 -3.37 14.30
CA ASP A 432 -7.13 -3.59 13.78
C ASP A 432 -7.27 -2.86 12.44
N PHE A 433 -7.67 -3.59 11.40
CA PHE A 433 -7.92 -3.06 10.06
C PHE A 433 -9.42 -2.84 9.78
N GLY A 434 -10.26 -2.91 10.81
CA GLY A 434 -11.69 -2.72 10.72
C GLY A 434 -12.33 -3.78 9.83
N ASN A 435 -12.96 -3.34 8.74
CA ASN A 435 -13.62 -4.24 7.78
C ASN A 435 -12.71 -4.65 6.61
N HIS A 436 -11.46 -4.18 6.57
CA HIS A 436 -10.49 -4.57 5.54
C HIS A 436 -9.79 -5.85 5.98
N PHE A 437 -10.35 -6.98 5.57
CA PHE A 437 -9.80 -8.29 5.90
C PHE A 437 -8.89 -8.80 4.79
N PHE A 438 -7.65 -9.10 5.13
CA PHE A 438 -6.73 -9.85 4.29
C PHE A 438 -6.20 -11.08 5.04
N ILE A 439 -5.81 -12.11 4.29
CA ILE A 439 -5.34 -13.40 4.81
C ILE A 439 -3.88 -13.59 4.39
N PRO A 440 -2.93 -13.71 5.34
CA PRO A 440 -1.52 -13.88 4.97
C PRO A 440 -1.27 -15.26 4.35
N SER A 441 -0.35 -15.29 3.39
CA SER A 441 0.08 -16.45 2.62
C SER A 441 1.54 -16.79 2.92
N ARG A 442 1.97 -18.01 2.56
CA ARG A 442 3.07 -18.70 3.23
C ARG A 442 4.38 -17.92 3.21
N ARG A 443 5.06 -17.98 4.35
CA ARG A 443 6.36 -17.37 4.68
C ARG A 443 6.32 -15.86 4.91
N ILE A 444 7.20 -15.43 5.81
CA ILE A 444 7.54 -14.02 6.04
C ILE A 444 8.96 -13.79 5.50
N VAL A 445 9.15 -12.72 4.74
CA VAL A 445 10.48 -12.20 4.41
C VAL A 445 10.80 -11.04 5.34
N PHE A 446 11.97 -11.08 5.98
CA PHE A 446 12.40 -10.06 6.92
C PHE A 446 13.56 -9.24 6.36
N ASP A 447 13.30 -7.96 6.11
CA ASP A 447 14.32 -6.97 5.77
C ASP A 447 14.89 -6.37 7.05
N TYR A 448 16.08 -6.86 7.39
CA TYR A 448 16.84 -6.43 8.56
C TYR A 448 17.25 -4.96 8.49
N ASN A 449 17.58 -4.45 7.29
CA ASN A 449 18.12 -3.11 7.11
C ASN A 449 17.05 -2.05 7.41
N ASN A 450 15.82 -2.28 6.93
CA ASN A 450 14.71 -1.35 7.13
C ASN A 450 13.83 -1.71 8.35
N GLY A 451 14.02 -2.88 8.97
CA GLY A 451 13.22 -3.32 10.11
C GLY A 451 11.77 -3.63 9.74
N CYS A 452 11.57 -4.13 8.51
CA CYS A 452 10.27 -4.39 7.91
C CYS A 452 10.11 -5.89 7.58
N ILE A 453 8.89 -6.39 7.71
CA ILE A 453 8.51 -7.71 7.18
C ILE A 453 7.63 -7.55 5.95
N TYR A 454 7.83 -8.44 4.99
CA TYR A 454 7.02 -8.54 3.78
C TYR A 454 6.23 -9.85 3.80
N ILE A 455 4.94 -9.74 3.47
CA ILE A 455 3.99 -10.85 3.54
C ILE A 455 3.05 -10.75 2.34
N LEU A 456 2.93 -11.82 1.55
CA LEU A 456 1.87 -11.91 0.54
C LEU A 456 0.53 -12.12 1.24
N CYS A 457 -0.47 -11.33 0.89
CA CYS A 457 -1.78 -11.37 1.51
C CYS A 457 -2.87 -11.48 0.45
N ILE A 458 -3.88 -12.33 0.71
CA ILE A 458 -5.07 -12.45 -0.12
C ILE A 458 -6.10 -11.47 0.43
N ASP A 459 -6.54 -10.50 -0.38
CA ASP A 459 -7.63 -9.61 -0.02
C ASP A 459 -8.95 -10.39 -0.04
N ARG A 460 -9.77 -10.23 1.00
CA ARG A 460 -11.01 -11.01 1.14
C ARG A 460 -12.11 -10.58 0.17
N ASN A 461 -12.09 -9.34 -0.29
CA ASN A 461 -13.11 -8.80 -1.18
C ASN A 461 -12.77 -9.10 -2.65
N THR A 462 -11.52 -8.86 -3.05
CA THR A 462 -11.09 -9.10 -4.44
C THR A 462 -10.65 -10.53 -4.69
N THR A 463 -10.29 -11.27 -3.64
CA THR A 463 -9.62 -12.60 -3.69
C THR A 463 -8.24 -12.59 -4.34
N ASN A 464 -7.73 -11.41 -4.70
CA ASN A 464 -6.43 -11.25 -5.32
C ASN A 464 -5.32 -11.21 -4.26
N LEU A 465 -4.10 -11.48 -4.71
CA LEU A 465 -2.90 -11.54 -3.89
C LEU A 465 -2.07 -10.26 -4.06
N SER A 466 -1.63 -9.64 -2.98
CA SER A 466 -0.70 -8.49 -3.03
C SER A 466 0.36 -8.57 -1.93
N LEU A 467 1.45 -7.81 -2.09
CA LEU A 467 2.55 -7.77 -1.13
C LEU A 467 2.30 -6.67 -0.10
N HIS A 468 2.31 -7.04 1.18
CA HIS A 468 2.14 -6.11 2.29
C HIS A 468 3.48 -5.93 3.02
N ARG A 469 3.83 -4.68 3.32
CA ARG A 469 4.97 -4.29 4.15
C ARG A 469 4.48 -3.89 5.54
N PHE A 470 5.07 -4.45 6.58
CA PHE A 470 4.82 -4.07 7.98
C PHE A 470 6.12 -3.67 8.66
N ASN A 471 6.16 -2.48 9.22
CA ASN A 471 7.28 -2.06 10.06
C ASN A 471 7.13 -2.66 11.47
N ILE A 472 8.15 -3.36 11.94
CA ILE A 472 8.09 -4.13 13.18
C ILE A 472 7.98 -3.22 14.42
N LYS A 473 8.51 -1.99 14.36
CA LYS A 473 8.57 -1.07 15.51
C LYS A 473 7.34 -0.17 15.61
N ASN A 474 6.98 0.52 14.53
CA ASN A 474 5.92 1.53 14.55
C ASN A 474 4.56 1.01 14.06
N ARG A 475 4.49 -0.24 13.55
CA ARG A 475 3.27 -0.91 13.04
C ARG A 475 2.72 -0.32 11.75
N GLU A 476 3.49 0.52 11.09
CA GLU A 476 3.13 1.05 9.78
C GLU A 476 2.92 -0.09 8.80
N HIS A 477 1.82 -0.02 8.07
CA HIS A 477 1.40 -0.99 7.07
C HIS A 477 1.21 -0.28 5.74
N ALA A 478 1.70 -0.89 4.67
CA ALA A 478 1.45 -0.44 3.31
C ALA A 478 1.33 -1.64 2.36
N VAL A 479 0.52 -1.50 1.31
CA VAL A 479 0.54 -2.41 0.15
C VAL A 479 1.61 -1.90 -0.81
N VAL A 480 2.56 -2.78 -1.16
CA VAL A 480 3.79 -2.41 -1.89
C VAL A 480 3.96 -3.19 -3.19
N SER A 481 2.84 -3.63 -3.77
CA SER A 481 2.80 -4.20 -5.12
C SER A 481 1.43 -4.04 -5.75
N ASN A 482 1.35 -4.23 -7.06
CA ASN A 482 0.07 -4.52 -7.70
C ASN A 482 -0.49 -5.89 -7.24
N GLU A 483 -1.75 -6.13 -7.58
CA GLU A 483 -2.41 -7.41 -7.32
C GLU A 483 -2.03 -8.46 -8.38
N ILE A 484 -1.85 -9.70 -7.93
CA ILE A 484 -1.83 -10.92 -8.74
C ILE A 484 -3.24 -11.54 -8.66
N PRO A 485 -3.95 -11.69 -9.78
CA PRO A 485 -5.25 -12.35 -9.80
C PRO A 485 -5.15 -13.79 -9.29
N LEU A 486 -6.04 -14.16 -8.36
CA LEU A 486 -6.08 -15.50 -7.79
C LEU A 486 -7.54 -15.97 -7.67
N GLN A 487 -7.87 -17.10 -8.30
CA GLN A 487 -9.16 -17.77 -8.05
C GLN A 487 -8.99 -18.73 -6.87
N ALA A 488 -9.14 -18.21 -5.66
CA ALA A 488 -9.00 -18.97 -4.41
C ALA A 488 -10.23 -19.84 -4.09
N ASN A 489 -10.68 -20.65 -5.06
CA ASN A 489 -11.90 -21.46 -4.92
C ASN A 489 -11.64 -22.85 -4.31
N CYS A 490 -10.37 -23.27 -4.23
CA CYS A 490 -9.96 -24.58 -3.74
C CYS A 490 -9.02 -24.44 -2.53
N ILE A 491 -9.19 -25.30 -1.52
CA ILE A 491 -8.36 -25.34 -0.31
C ILE A 491 -6.89 -25.70 -0.60
N LEU A 492 -6.63 -26.33 -1.75
CA LEU A 492 -5.28 -26.70 -2.17
C LEU A 492 -4.51 -25.54 -2.78
N SER A 493 -5.19 -24.46 -3.16
CA SER A 493 -4.54 -23.24 -3.64
C SER A 493 -3.70 -22.62 -2.52
N SER A 494 -2.49 -22.19 -2.86
CA SER A 494 -1.55 -21.58 -1.91
C SER A 494 -0.61 -20.63 -2.63
N ALA A 495 -0.12 -19.61 -1.93
CA ALA A 495 0.94 -18.74 -2.43
C ALA A 495 2.12 -18.72 -1.46
N TYR A 496 3.32 -18.56 -2.00
CA TYR A 496 4.56 -18.58 -1.24
C TYR A 496 5.38 -17.34 -1.59
N LEU A 497 5.96 -16.71 -0.58
CA LEU A 497 6.91 -15.63 -0.76
C LEU A 497 8.34 -16.13 -0.47
N PHE A 498 9.23 -15.95 -1.44
CA PHE A 498 10.67 -16.23 -1.30
C PHE A 498 11.50 -14.98 -1.57
N GLU A 499 12.69 -14.95 -1.00
CA GLU A 499 13.65 -13.87 -1.17
C GLU A 499 14.95 -14.43 -1.75
N ASP A 500 15.41 -13.80 -2.83
CA ASP A 500 16.75 -13.96 -3.36
C ASP A 500 17.58 -12.74 -2.99
N LYS A 501 18.26 -12.84 -1.84
CA LYS A 501 19.13 -11.78 -1.32
C LYS A 501 20.30 -11.45 -2.24
N LYS A 502 20.73 -12.40 -3.06
CA LYS A 502 21.92 -12.22 -3.92
C LYS A 502 21.57 -11.38 -5.15
N ASN A 503 20.35 -11.51 -5.67
CA ASN A 503 19.86 -10.73 -6.81
C ASN A 503 18.93 -9.57 -6.41
N ASN A 504 18.68 -9.35 -5.11
CA ASN A 504 17.74 -8.35 -4.58
C ASN A 504 16.32 -8.51 -5.14
N GLN A 505 15.79 -9.74 -5.16
CA GLN A 505 14.46 -10.05 -5.69
C GLN A 505 13.57 -10.81 -4.70
N LEU A 506 12.27 -10.59 -4.83
CA LEU A 506 11.22 -11.41 -4.24
C LEU A 506 10.57 -12.26 -5.32
N TYR A 507 10.25 -13.50 -4.97
CA TYR A 507 9.44 -14.37 -5.80
C TYR A 507 8.12 -14.70 -5.12
N ALA A 508 7.01 -14.41 -5.81
CA ALA A 508 5.70 -14.94 -5.47
C ALA A 508 5.44 -16.18 -6.31
N VAL A 509 5.24 -17.32 -5.66
CA VAL A 509 4.89 -18.58 -6.33
C VAL A 509 3.47 -18.96 -5.95
N VAL A 510 2.59 -19.05 -6.93
CA VAL A 510 1.17 -19.35 -6.76
C VAL A 510 0.91 -20.76 -7.27
N ARG A 511 0.45 -21.65 -6.38
CA ARG A 511 -0.17 -22.93 -6.74
C ARG A 511 -1.68 -22.69 -6.78
N GLN A 512 -2.26 -22.77 -7.97
CA GLN A 512 -3.69 -22.63 -8.19
C GLN A 512 -4.30 -23.97 -8.54
N SER A 513 -5.19 -24.45 -7.67
CA SER A 513 -5.88 -25.73 -7.80
C SER A 513 -7.36 -25.51 -8.07
N GLU A 514 -7.98 -26.47 -8.76
CA GLU A 514 -9.42 -26.52 -8.98
C GLU A 514 -9.97 -27.88 -8.52
N ASP A 515 -11.18 -27.89 -7.97
CA ASP A 515 -11.84 -29.12 -7.57
C ASP A 515 -12.02 -30.05 -8.79
N ASN A 516 -11.66 -31.32 -8.63
CA ASN A 516 -11.73 -32.37 -9.66
C ASN A 516 -10.75 -32.23 -10.83
N LYS A 517 -9.76 -31.34 -10.77
CA LYS A 517 -8.62 -31.37 -11.71
C LYS A 517 -7.44 -32.16 -11.13
N PRO A 518 -6.78 -33.00 -11.93
CA PRO A 518 -5.66 -33.83 -11.46
C PRO A 518 -4.37 -33.05 -11.25
N GLU A 519 -4.26 -31.84 -11.80
CA GLU A 519 -3.06 -31.01 -11.77
C GLU A 519 -3.39 -29.58 -11.31
N SER A 520 -2.40 -28.88 -10.79
CA SER A 520 -2.47 -27.48 -10.40
C SER A 520 -1.51 -26.63 -11.21
N LEU A 521 -1.95 -25.42 -11.53
CA LEU A 521 -1.14 -24.44 -12.23
C LEU A 521 -0.21 -23.78 -11.21
N ILE A 522 1.10 -23.92 -11.43
CA ILE A 522 2.12 -23.12 -10.76
C ILE A 522 2.40 -21.89 -11.61
N SER A 523 2.33 -20.71 -11.02
CA SER A 523 2.74 -19.45 -11.63
C SER A 523 3.80 -18.78 -10.76
N ILE A 524 4.90 -18.33 -11.37
CA ILE A 524 6.00 -17.67 -10.68
C ILE A 524 6.08 -16.22 -11.14
N TYR A 525 6.16 -15.32 -10.17
CA TYR A 525 6.29 -13.89 -10.37
C TYR A 525 7.54 -13.36 -9.66
N SER A 526 8.22 -12.39 -10.27
CA SER A 526 9.35 -11.67 -9.67
C SER A 526 9.02 -10.21 -9.39
N LEU A 527 9.60 -9.67 -8.33
CA LEU A 527 9.55 -8.26 -7.95
C LEU A 527 10.93 -7.83 -7.41
N ASN A 528 11.44 -6.69 -7.86
CA ASN A 528 12.70 -6.16 -7.36
C ASN A 528 12.53 -5.53 -5.97
N THR A 529 13.56 -5.64 -5.14
CA THR A 529 13.61 -5.04 -3.81
C THR A 529 14.43 -3.73 -3.80
N PRO A 530 14.11 -2.78 -2.90
CA PRO A 530 12.96 -2.77 -1.99
C PRO A 530 11.64 -2.47 -2.74
N PRO A 531 10.53 -3.14 -2.41
CA PRO A 531 9.23 -2.82 -2.98
C PRO A 531 8.72 -1.46 -2.54
N VAL A 532 8.04 -0.76 -3.45
CA VAL A 532 7.50 0.60 -3.24
C VAL A 532 5.98 0.59 -3.19
N THR A 533 5.36 1.62 -2.63
CA THR A 533 3.90 1.83 -2.66
C THR A 533 3.44 2.40 -4.00
N LEU A 534 2.12 2.38 -4.26
CA LEU A 534 1.57 3.04 -5.45
C LEU A 534 1.78 4.55 -5.37
N GLU A 535 1.68 5.13 -4.18
CA GLU A 535 1.91 6.54 -3.93
C GLU A 535 3.36 6.93 -4.18
N GLU A 536 4.33 6.12 -3.73
CA GLU A 536 5.76 6.32 -4.01
C GLU A 536 6.04 6.19 -5.53
N LEU A 537 5.38 5.25 -6.22
CA LEU A 537 5.51 5.07 -7.66
C LEU A 537 4.92 6.25 -8.46
N GLN A 538 3.78 6.77 -8.01
CA GLN A 538 3.03 7.84 -8.67
C GLN A 538 3.44 9.23 -8.21
N ALA A 539 4.36 9.34 -7.24
CA ALA A 539 4.86 10.61 -6.75
C ALA A 539 5.39 11.42 -7.93
N GLU A 540 4.56 12.34 -8.43
CA GLU A 540 5.02 13.38 -9.31
C GLU A 540 6.05 14.18 -8.52
N ILE A 541 7.17 14.52 -9.17
CA ILE A 541 8.14 15.45 -8.61
C ILE A 541 7.42 16.78 -8.55
N SER A 542 6.67 16.97 -7.46
CA SER A 542 6.02 18.20 -7.09
C SER A 542 7.09 19.28 -7.22
N GLU A 543 6.77 20.33 -7.97
CA GLU A 543 7.46 21.60 -7.85
C GLU A 543 7.33 22.04 -6.39
N SER A 544 8.23 21.55 -5.54
CA SER A 544 8.37 21.98 -4.17
C SER A 544 9.01 23.36 -4.23
N ASN A 545 8.20 24.33 -4.64
CA ASN A 545 8.40 25.74 -4.38
C ASN A 545 8.15 25.97 -2.87
N ILE A 546 8.81 25.18 -2.02
CA ILE A 546 8.92 25.47 -0.60
C ILE A 546 9.87 26.66 -0.57
N GLN A 547 9.25 27.83 -0.43
CA GLN A 547 9.84 29.13 -0.22
C GLN A 547 10.74 29.13 1.04
N LEU A 548 11.86 28.42 0.98
CA LEU A 548 12.85 28.28 2.07
C LEU A 548 13.43 29.65 2.45
N HIS A 549 13.38 30.61 1.52
CA HIS A 549 13.78 32.01 1.69
C HIS A 549 12.94 32.77 2.74
N TRP A 550 11.73 32.30 3.10
CA TRP A 550 10.90 32.92 4.14
C TRP A 550 11.00 32.21 5.49
N ILE A 551 11.41 30.94 5.50
CA ILE A 551 11.54 30.14 6.72
C ILE A 551 12.76 30.58 7.55
N LEU A 552 13.87 30.95 6.90
CA LEU A 552 15.08 31.43 7.59
C LEU A 552 14.85 32.79 8.30
N PRO A 553 14.24 33.81 7.67
CA PRO A 553 13.86 35.04 8.35
C PRO A 553 12.81 34.80 9.45
N ALA A 554 11.80 33.95 9.20
CA ALA A 554 10.75 33.65 10.19
C ALA A 554 11.32 32.95 11.43
N THR A 555 12.25 32.01 11.28
CA THR A 555 12.93 31.35 12.40
C THR A 555 13.83 32.32 13.18
N VAL A 556 14.54 33.24 12.50
CA VAL A 556 15.31 34.30 13.17
C VAL A 556 14.38 35.25 13.95
N ILE A 557 13.24 35.64 13.37
CA ILE A 557 12.22 36.48 14.04
C ILE A 557 11.63 35.76 15.26
N ILE A 558 11.33 34.47 15.15
CA ILE A 558 10.83 33.64 16.27
C ILE A 558 11.90 33.52 17.37
N LEU A 559 13.17 33.33 17.01
CA LEU A 559 14.27 33.26 17.99
C LEU A 559 14.49 34.62 18.69
N ILE A 560 14.36 35.74 17.96
CA ILE A 560 14.38 37.08 18.55
C ILE A 560 13.18 37.27 19.49
N LEU A 561 11.97 36.90 19.07
CA LEU A 561 10.76 36.96 19.91
C LEU A 561 10.90 36.10 21.17
N LEU A 562 11.41 34.87 21.05
CA LEU A 562 11.66 33.98 22.19
C LEU A 562 12.76 34.52 23.11
N SER A 563 13.81 35.15 22.56
CA SER A 563 14.83 35.82 23.38
C SER A 563 14.26 37.02 24.13
N VAL A 564 13.41 37.83 23.49
CA VAL A 564 12.72 38.97 24.10
C VAL A 564 11.72 38.49 25.16
N ILE A 565 10.98 37.41 24.90
CA ILE A 565 10.07 36.78 25.87
C ILE A 565 10.86 36.23 27.05
N PHE A 566 12.00 35.57 26.82
CA PHE A 566 12.87 35.03 27.88
C PHE A 566 13.47 36.15 28.75
N PHE A 567 13.96 37.23 28.14
CA PHE A 567 14.45 38.42 28.86
C PHE A 567 13.32 39.15 29.60
N ARG A 568 12.12 39.24 29.01
CA ARG A 568 10.93 39.82 29.68
C ARG A 568 10.39 38.94 30.80
N TYR A 569 10.44 37.62 30.66
CA TYR A 569 10.04 36.65 31.69
C TYR A 569 11.00 36.69 32.88
N ARG A 570 12.31 36.88 32.62
CA ARG A 570 13.32 37.10 33.66
C ARG A 570 13.19 38.47 34.35
N ALA A 571 12.69 39.48 33.64
CA ALA A 571 12.41 40.81 34.20
C ALA A 571 11.04 40.93 34.90
N ARG A 572 10.09 40.03 34.65
CA ARG A 572 8.70 40.09 35.16
C ARG A 572 8.38 39.16 36.35
N ASN A 573 9.39 38.62 37.04
CA ASN A 573 9.20 38.08 38.39
C ASN A 573 9.27 39.17 39.49
N LYS A 574 9.07 40.44 39.12
CA LYS A 574 8.57 41.51 39.98
C LYS A 574 7.24 42.02 39.40
N GLU A 575 6.18 41.82 40.19
CA GLU A 575 4.91 42.57 40.26
C GLU A 575 3.83 42.46 39.15
N LYS A 576 2.80 41.64 39.48
CA LYS A 576 1.32 41.82 39.47
C LYS A 576 0.57 42.84 38.56
N ILE A 577 -0.44 42.26 37.88
CA ILE A 577 -1.91 42.61 37.82
C ILE A 577 -2.51 43.52 36.71
N SER A 578 -3.39 42.87 35.92
CA SER A 578 -4.74 43.15 35.32
C SER A 578 -5.12 44.32 34.36
N THR A 579 -5.74 43.85 33.24
CA THR A 579 -7.00 44.27 32.54
C THR A 579 -7.13 45.53 31.67
N GLY A 580 -7.57 45.33 30.40
CA GLY A 580 -8.74 46.03 29.83
C GLY A 580 -8.67 46.67 28.41
N LYS A 581 -9.21 45.95 27.40
CA LYS A 581 -10.04 46.33 26.20
C LYS A 581 -9.55 47.17 24.98
N GLU A 582 -9.83 46.59 23.78
CA GLU A 582 -10.39 47.06 22.46
C GLU A 582 -9.90 48.39 21.81
N GLU A 583 -9.64 48.56 20.50
CA GLU A 583 -10.45 48.29 19.28
C GLU A 583 -9.66 48.52 17.94
N HIS A 584 -10.00 47.73 16.89
CA HIS A 584 -10.14 47.93 15.41
C HIS A 584 -9.10 48.34 14.32
N SER A 585 -9.43 47.80 13.11
CA SER A 585 -9.05 47.98 11.68
C SER A 585 -7.63 47.65 11.21
N GLU A 586 -7.33 47.13 10.01
CA GLU A 586 -7.98 46.52 8.81
C GLU A 586 -6.94 46.75 7.68
N ASN A 587 -6.44 45.72 7.00
CA ASN A 587 -6.65 45.49 5.55
C ASN A 587 -5.69 44.48 4.92
N GLU A 588 -6.28 43.82 3.93
CA GLU A 588 -6.00 42.57 3.25
C GLU A 588 -4.69 42.47 2.43
N PRO A 589 -4.23 41.24 2.20
CA PRO A 589 -3.40 40.83 1.07
C PRO A 589 -4.20 39.99 0.04
N GLU A 590 -3.77 39.97 -1.23
CA GLU A 590 -4.08 38.90 -2.20
C GLU A 590 -3.15 39.01 -3.45
N PRO A 591 -3.03 37.98 -4.33
CA PRO A 591 -3.49 36.58 -4.19
C PRO A 591 -2.48 35.50 -4.65
N ALA A 592 -2.75 34.27 -4.18
CA ALA A 592 -2.38 32.99 -4.81
C ALA A 592 -3.69 32.19 -5.04
N PRO A 593 -3.71 31.15 -5.90
CA PRO A 593 -4.91 30.73 -6.64
C PRO A 593 -6.03 30.10 -5.78
N GLU A 594 -7.27 30.47 -6.09
CA GLU A 594 -8.50 30.08 -5.39
C GLU A 594 -8.88 28.59 -5.59
N VAL A 595 -9.07 27.88 -4.48
CA VAL A 595 -10.02 26.76 -4.38
C VAL A 595 -11.23 27.28 -3.60
N PHE A 596 -12.44 27.11 -4.13
CA PHE A 596 -13.66 27.60 -3.46
C PHE A 596 -13.89 26.89 -2.13
N PRO A 597 -14.02 27.61 -1.01
CA PRO A 597 -14.46 27.00 0.24
C PRO A 597 -15.95 26.67 0.14
N THR A 598 -16.29 25.38 0.00
CA THR A 598 -17.66 24.84 -0.10
C THR A 598 -18.20 24.29 1.23
N GLY A 599 -17.52 24.52 2.35
CA GLY A 599 -17.95 24.07 3.68
C GLY A 599 -18.84 25.09 4.39
N VAL A 600 -19.91 24.66 5.06
CA VAL A 600 -20.52 25.46 6.13
C VAL A 600 -19.59 25.34 7.35
N PRO A 601 -19.30 26.42 8.11
CA PRO A 601 -18.51 26.32 9.34
C PRO A 601 -19.10 25.25 10.27
N GLU A 602 -18.28 24.30 10.73
CA GLU A 602 -18.71 23.24 11.63
C GLU A 602 -19.29 23.80 12.94
N LEU A 603 -20.41 23.23 13.40
CA LEU A 603 -20.92 23.46 14.75
C LEU A 603 -19.89 22.96 15.77
N LYS A 604 -19.20 23.89 16.45
CA LYS A 604 -18.48 23.58 17.69
C LYS A 604 -19.50 23.18 18.75
N ASN A 605 -19.76 21.87 18.85
CA ASN A 605 -20.36 21.10 19.95
C ASN A 605 -21.31 20.03 19.39
N GLU A 606 -20.75 18.93 18.88
CA GLU A 606 -21.51 17.70 18.71
C GLU A 606 -21.94 17.18 20.08
N ALA A 607 -23.22 16.84 20.25
CA ALA A 607 -23.72 16.22 21.46
C ALA A 607 -23.04 14.86 21.66
N LYS A 608 -22.02 14.81 22.52
CA LYS A 608 -21.21 13.59 22.66
C LYS A 608 -21.86 12.51 23.47
N THR A 609 -22.91 12.77 24.26
CA THR A 609 -23.49 11.81 25.21
C THR A 609 -24.87 11.34 24.77
N ASN A 610 -25.18 10.06 24.96
CA ASN A 610 -26.48 9.46 24.67
C ASN A 610 -26.97 9.75 23.24
N ALA A 611 -26.09 9.54 22.27
CA ALA A 611 -26.23 10.05 20.91
C ALA A 611 -26.04 8.96 19.86
N VAL A 612 -26.78 9.04 18.76
CA VAL A 612 -26.60 8.22 17.56
C VAL A 612 -26.54 9.11 16.33
N TYR A 613 -25.64 8.78 15.41
CA TYR A 613 -25.48 9.46 14.14
C TYR A 613 -25.82 8.51 13.01
N LEU A 614 -26.70 8.91 12.10
CA LEU A 614 -27.19 8.15 10.96
C LEU A 614 -26.94 8.87 9.62
N LEU A 615 -26.62 10.17 9.63
CA LEU A 615 -26.24 10.92 8.43
C LEU A 615 -24.75 10.72 8.15
N GLY A 616 -24.44 10.09 7.02
CA GLY A 616 -23.10 9.55 6.76
C GLY A 616 -22.85 8.26 7.54
N ASP A 617 -21.68 8.14 8.15
CA ASP A 617 -21.31 6.92 8.88
C ASP A 617 -22.07 6.78 10.20
N PHE A 618 -22.57 5.57 10.46
CA PHE A 618 -23.22 5.26 11.73
C PHE A 618 -22.24 5.40 12.89
N ARG A 619 -22.60 6.22 13.88
CA ARG A 619 -21.85 6.34 15.14
C ARG A 619 -22.79 6.30 16.33
N ALA A 620 -22.33 5.75 17.44
CA ALA A 620 -23.11 5.61 18.67
C ALA A 620 -22.27 5.99 19.87
N PHE A 621 -22.83 6.79 20.78
CA PHE A 621 -22.18 7.27 21.98
C PHE A 621 -23.01 6.97 23.23
N ASP A 622 -22.35 6.40 24.23
CA ASP A 622 -22.98 6.00 25.49
C ASP A 622 -23.40 7.19 26.36
N ARG A 623 -23.98 6.91 27.52
CA ARG A 623 -24.40 7.95 28.50
C ARG A 623 -23.26 8.84 29.04
N LYS A 624 -21.99 8.44 28.86
CA LYS A 624 -20.78 9.18 29.28
C LYS A 624 -20.09 9.89 28.12
N GLY A 625 -20.54 9.64 26.90
CA GLY A 625 -20.03 10.17 25.66
C GLY A 625 -18.81 9.46 25.09
N MET A 626 -18.64 8.19 25.47
CA MET A 626 -17.69 7.29 24.85
C MET A 626 -18.31 6.69 23.59
N GLU A 627 -17.52 6.61 22.53
CA GLU A 627 -17.96 6.00 21.28
C GLU A 627 -18.05 4.47 21.42
N ILE A 628 -19.26 3.94 21.25
CA ILE A 628 -19.61 2.52 21.36
C ILE A 628 -20.05 1.93 20.01
N THR A 629 -19.78 2.63 18.91
CA THR A 629 -20.05 2.20 17.53
C THR A 629 -19.59 0.77 17.25
N HIS A 630 -18.39 0.41 17.73
CA HIS A 630 -17.79 -0.92 17.59
C HIS A 630 -18.61 -2.07 18.20
N ARG A 631 -19.49 -1.78 19.18
CA ARG A 631 -20.37 -2.79 19.78
C ARG A 631 -21.50 -3.22 18.85
N PHE A 632 -21.86 -2.40 17.86
CA PHE A 632 -22.90 -2.70 16.88
C PHE A 632 -22.35 -3.51 15.72
N GLY A 633 -22.18 -4.83 15.91
CA GLY A 633 -21.85 -5.74 14.81
C GLY A 633 -22.89 -5.66 13.67
N PRO A 634 -22.57 -6.07 12.42
CA PRO A 634 -23.36 -5.73 11.24
C PRO A 634 -24.86 -6.01 11.35
N LYS A 635 -25.27 -7.20 11.82
CA LYS A 635 -26.69 -7.55 11.99
C LYS A 635 -27.36 -6.87 13.16
N ILE A 636 -26.62 -6.58 14.24
CA ILE A 636 -27.12 -5.82 15.38
C ILE A 636 -27.36 -4.36 14.97
N LYS A 637 -26.42 -3.79 14.21
CA LYS A 637 -26.51 -2.46 13.61
C LYS A 637 -27.73 -2.34 12.71
N GLN A 638 -27.91 -3.28 11.77
CA GLN A 638 -29.10 -3.34 10.91
C GLN A 638 -30.40 -3.43 11.73
N MET A 639 -30.44 -4.31 12.72
CA MET A 639 -31.59 -4.48 13.62
C MET A 639 -31.90 -3.20 14.40
N PHE A 640 -30.88 -2.56 14.97
CA PHE A 640 -31.02 -1.32 15.73
C PHE A 640 -31.55 -0.19 14.85
N VAL A 641 -30.97 0.00 13.66
CA VAL A 641 -31.42 1.03 12.70
C VAL A 641 -32.87 0.79 12.30
N LEU A 642 -33.26 -0.46 12.01
CA LEU A 642 -34.66 -0.80 11.72
C LEU A 642 -35.57 -0.43 12.89
N PHE A 643 -35.24 -0.83 14.11
CA PHE A 643 -36.05 -0.46 15.26
C PHE A 643 -36.12 1.07 15.42
N LEU A 644 -34.99 1.76 15.33
CA LEU A 644 -34.91 3.21 15.55
C LEU A 644 -35.72 4.00 14.51
N LEU A 645 -35.55 3.70 13.22
CA LEU A 645 -36.27 4.39 12.13
C LEU A 645 -37.79 4.11 12.19
N TYR A 646 -38.21 2.87 12.47
CA TYR A 646 -39.63 2.55 12.57
C TYR A 646 -40.28 3.17 13.82
N SER A 647 -39.56 3.30 14.94
CA SER A 647 -40.10 3.81 16.20
C SER A 647 -40.53 5.28 16.15
N LYS A 648 -39.83 6.11 15.36
CA LYS A 648 -40.09 7.56 15.31
C LYS A 648 -40.87 8.01 14.08
N GLU A 649 -40.73 7.31 12.96
CA GLU A 649 -41.07 7.89 11.65
C GLU A 649 -42.17 7.13 10.88
N GLN A 650 -42.44 5.84 11.14
CA GLN A 650 -43.31 5.06 10.23
C GLN A 650 -44.52 4.39 10.88
N THR A 651 -44.38 3.74 12.03
CA THR A 651 -45.47 2.99 12.69
C THR A 651 -44.92 2.55 14.03
N GLU A 652 -45.67 2.57 15.13
CA GLU A 652 -45.39 2.17 16.54
C GLU A 652 -44.46 0.94 16.81
N GLY A 653 -43.37 0.79 16.07
CA GLY A 653 -42.53 -0.40 15.92
C GLY A 653 -42.68 -1.17 14.59
N ILE A 654 -41.76 -2.10 14.37
CA ILE A 654 -41.70 -3.04 13.24
C ILE A 654 -42.22 -4.42 13.68
N SER A 655 -43.02 -5.09 12.84
CA SER A 655 -43.48 -6.44 13.15
C SER A 655 -42.35 -7.46 13.11
N THR A 656 -42.48 -8.52 13.92
CA THR A 656 -41.49 -9.60 14.00
C THR A 656 -41.22 -10.25 12.63
N ASP A 657 -42.26 -10.44 11.82
CA ASP A 657 -42.13 -11.06 10.50
C ASP A 657 -41.36 -10.15 9.55
N ARG A 658 -41.74 -8.86 9.46
CA ARG A 658 -41.08 -7.88 8.61
C ARG A 658 -39.60 -7.69 8.98
N LEU A 659 -39.30 -7.62 10.28
CA LEU A 659 -37.93 -7.58 10.78
C LEU A 659 -37.12 -8.80 10.30
N SER A 660 -37.72 -9.99 10.35
CA SER A 660 -37.05 -11.24 9.98
C SER A 660 -36.83 -11.33 8.48
N THR A 661 -37.80 -10.90 7.67
CA THR A 661 -37.67 -10.82 6.21
C THR A 661 -36.56 -9.87 5.80
N PHE A 662 -36.40 -8.73 6.48
CA PHE A 662 -35.31 -7.78 6.17
C PHE A 662 -33.93 -8.33 6.55
N LEU A 663 -33.80 -8.90 7.76
CA LEU A 663 -32.48 -9.30 8.25
C LEU A 663 -32.04 -10.68 7.77
N TRP A 664 -32.98 -11.59 7.52
CA TRP A 664 -32.73 -12.99 7.19
C TRP A 664 -33.74 -13.53 6.15
N PRO A 665 -33.79 -12.97 4.93
CA PRO A 665 -34.73 -13.40 3.89
C PRO A 665 -34.58 -14.88 3.51
N ASP A 666 -33.35 -15.41 3.56
CA ASP A 666 -33.02 -16.77 3.12
C ASP A 666 -33.08 -17.83 4.23
N LYS A 667 -33.58 -17.48 5.42
CA LYS A 667 -33.63 -18.41 6.57
C LYS A 667 -35.03 -18.94 6.78
N THR A 668 -35.11 -20.21 7.16
CA THR A 668 -36.38 -20.81 7.59
C THR A 668 -36.91 -20.09 8.83
N VAL A 669 -38.24 -20.10 9.02
CA VAL A 669 -38.91 -19.42 10.13
C VAL A 669 -38.32 -19.80 11.49
N THR A 670 -37.99 -21.09 11.68
CA THR A 670 -37.39 -21.61 12.92
C THR A 670 -35.96 -21.10 13.14
N SER A 671 -35.14 -21.07 12.08
CA SER A 671 -33.77 -20.56 12.15
C SER A 671 -33.75 -19.05 12.40
N ALA A 672 -34.60 -18.29 11.69
CA ALA A 672 -34.74 -16.86 11.87
C ALA A 672 -35.21 -16.50 13.30
N LYS A 673 -36.13 -17.28 13.89
CA LYS A 673 -36.58 -17.10 15.27
C LYS A 673 -35.41 -17.21 16.28
N ASN A 674 -34.55 -18.22 16.12
CA ASN A 674 -33.41 -18.44 17.02
C ASN A 674 -32.36 -17.33 16.91
N ILE A 675 -31.96 -16.99 15.68
CA ILE A 675 -30.95 -15.93 15.44
C ILE A 675 -31.49 -14.57 15.89
N ARG A 676 -32.78 -14.29 15.66
CA ARG A 676 -33.45 -13.07 16.13
C ARG A 676 -33.41 -12.95 17.65
N GLY A 677 -33.72 -14.03 18.38
CA GLY A 677 -33.68 -14.02 19.84
C GLY A 677 -32.29 -13.68 20.39
N VAL A 678 -31.24 -14.29 19.82
CA VAL A 678 -29.84 -14.00 20.20
C VAL A 678 -29.47 -12.55 19.87
N THR A 679 -29.80 -12.08 18.66
CA THR A 679 -29.48 -10.71 18.22
C THR A 679 -30.18 -9.66 19.08
N ILE A 680 -31.44 -9.88 19.47
CA ILE A 680 -32.20 -9.01 20.37
C ILE A 680 -31.54 -8.95 21.76
N ASN A 681 -31.04 -10.07 22.29
CA ASN A 681 -30.37 -10.08 23.58
C ASN A 681 -29.06 -9.28 23.55
N HIS A 682 -28.26 -9.42 22.48
CA HIS A 682 -27.07 -8.60 22.30
C HIS A 682 -27.42 -7.12 22.16
N LEU A 683 -28.45 -6.79 21.38
CA LEU A 683 -28.89 -5.41 21.23
C LEU A 683 -29.34 -4.83 22.58
N ARG A 684 -30.16 -5.55 23.35
CA ARG A 684 -30.58 -5.11 24.70
C ARG A 684 -29.39 -4.85 25.61
N ASN A 685 -28.36 -5.69 25.56
CA ASN A 685 -27.12 -5.48 26.32
C ASN A 685 -26.44 -4.15 25.92
N ILE A 686 -26.32 -3.87 24.62
CA ILE A 686 -25.73 -2.62 24.13
C ILE A 686 -26.59 -1.41 24.52
N LEU A 687 -27.93 -1.53 24.44
CA LEU A 687 -28.84 -0.46 24.84
C LEU A 687 -28.69 -0.08 26.32
N THR A 688 -28.21 -0.99 27.18
CA THR A 688 -27.91 -0.63 28.57
C THR A 688 -26.78 0.40 28.73
N ASP A 689 -25.93 0.62 27.72
CA ASP A 689 -24.89 1.66 27.79
C ASP A 689 -25.48 3.07 27.68
N PHE A 690 -26.59 3.18 26.95
CA PHE A 690 -27.34 4.41 26.79
C PHE A 690 -28.16 4.73 28.04
N LYS A 691 -28.53 6.01 28.19
CA LYS A 691 -29.37 6.45 29.29
C LYS A 691 -30.84 6.27 28.88
N ASN A 692 -31.54 5.36 29.58
CA ASN A 692 -32.98 5.11 29.43
C ASN A 692 -33.44 4.77 28.00
N VAL A 693 -32.56 4.17 27.19
CA VAL A 693 -32.91 3.65 25.86
C VAL A 693 -33.20 2.17 25.97
N GLU A 694 -34.42 1.76 25.61
CA GLU A 694 -34.90 0.40 25.82
C GLU A 694 -35.64 -0.12 24.59
N LEU A 695 -35.46 -1.41 24.31
CA LEU A 695 -36.20 -2.11 23.26
C LEU A 695 -37.48 -2.72 23.85
N ILE A 696 -38.63 -2.17 23.43
CA ILE A 696 -39.97 -2.58 23.84
C ILE A 696 -40.62 -3.45 22.76
N TYR A 697 -41.51 -4.34 23.20
CA TYR A 697 -42.34 -5.17 22.33
C TYR A 697 -43.79 -5.08 22.80
N GLU A 698 -44.60 -4.33 22.06
CA GLU A 698 -45.99 -4.01 22.41
C GLU A 698 -46.86 -4.23 21.16
N GLU A 699 -48.06 -4.78 21.34
CA GLU A 699 -49.04 -5.03 20.26
C GLU A 699 -48.47 -5.74 19.02
N GLY A 700 -47.52 -6.66 19.23
CA GLY A 700 -46.91 -7.45 18.16
C GLY A 700 -45.78 -6.75 17.39
N LYS A 701 -45.38 -5.53 17.79
CA LYS A 701 -44.35 -4.71 17.14
C LYS A 701 -43.19 -4.38 18.08
N TRP A 702 -42.00 -4.25 17.51
CA TRP A 702 -40.77 -3.88 18.21
C TRP A 702 -40.41 -2.41 17.99
N SER A 703 -40.17 -1.67 19.06
CA SER A 703 -39.75 -0.27 19.00
C SER A 703 -38.71 0.08 20.07
N ILE A 704 -37.96 1.16 19.85
CA ILE A 704 -37.02 1.73 20.81
C ILE A 704 -37.70 2.89 21.50
N LYS A 705 -37.81 2.78 22.82
CA LYS A 705 -38.15 3.88 23.71
C LYS A 705 -36.86 4.57 24.13
N TYR A 706 -36.82 5.89 24.04
CA TYR A 706 -35.68 6.71 24.42
C TYR A 706 -36.15 8.00 25.11
N PRO A 707 -35.35 8.61 25.99
CA PRO A 707 -35.70 9.86 26.65
C PRO A 707 -35.60 11.07 25.71
N GLU A 708 -36.12 12.22 26.13
CA GLU A 708 -36.04 13.46 25.35
C GLU A 708 -34.61 13.95 25.11
N ASP A 709 -33.67 13.61 26.01
CA ASP A 709 -32.25 13.96 25.91
C ASP A 709 -31.42 12.98 25.05
N PHE A 710 -32.06 12.00 24.42
CA PHE A 710 -31.42 11.13 23.43
C PHE A 710 -31.25 11.87 22.09
N TYR A 711 -30.00 12.06 21.68
CA TYR A 711 -29.68 12.78 20.45
C TYR A 711 -29.62 11.84 19.24
N CYS A 712 -30.23 12.25 18.13
CA CYS A 712 -30.04 11.61 16.84
C CYS A 712 -30.00 12.65 15.73
N ASP A 713 -28.90 12.73 15.00
CA ASP A 713 -28.66 13.75 13.96
C ASP A 713 -29.73 13.75 12.87
N TYR A 714 -30.15 12.57 12.41
CA TYR A 714 -31.20 12.39 11.41
C TYR A 714 -32.56 12.88 11.95
N PHE A 715 -32.85 12.60 13.23
CA PHE A 715 -34.08 13.07 13.85
C PHE A 715 -34.11 14.59 14.06
N GLU A 716 -32.97 15.17 14.42
CA GLU A 716 -32.84 16.63 14.50
C GLU A 716 -32.97 17.27 13.11
N ALA A 717 -32.34 16.70 12.08
CA ALA A 717 -32.52 17.16 10.70
C ALA A 717 -33.99 17.09 10.27
N ARG A 718 -34.70 15.99 10.56
CA ARG A 718 -36.15 15.85 10.30
C ARG A 718 -36.98 16.90 11.04
N LYS A 719 -36.67 17.16 12.31
CA LYS A 719 -37.36 18.17 13.13
C LYS A 719 -37.20 19.57 12.52
N ILE A 720 -35.98 19.93 12.12
CA ILE A 720 -35.68 21.20 11.45
C ILE A 720 -36.41 21.28 10.09
N THR A 721 -36.40 20.21 9.30
CA THR A 721 -37.15 20.13 8.04
C THR A 721 -38.65 20.41 8.24
N ARG A 722 -39.27 19.86 9.29
CA ARG A 722 -40.68 20.13 9.63
C ARG A 722 -40.91 21.58 10.03
N GLN A 723 -40.01 22.16 10.83
CA GLN A 723 -40.07 23.58 11.22
C GLN A 723 -40.03 24.50 10.00
N ILE A 724 -39.06 24.29 9.09
CA ILE A 724 -38.94 25.07 7.86
C ILE A 724 -40.15 24.86 6.93
N SER A 725 -40.68 23.64 6.87
CA SER A 725 -41.86 23.33 6.05
C SER A 725 -43.11 24.08 6.51
N SER A 726 -43.23 24.35 7.81
CA SER A 726 -44.40 25.01 8.43
C SER A 726 -44.41 26.53 8.31
N THR A 727 -43.31 27.13 7.84
CA THR A 727 -43.18 28.58 7.63
C THR A 727 -43.19 28.92 6.13
N GLU A 728 -43.80 30.03 5.74
CA GLU A 728 -43.72 30.54 4.36
C GLU A 728 -42.30 30.94 3.99
N VAL A 729 -41.57 31.51 4.95
CA VAL A 729 -40.20 31.99 4.77
C VAL A 729 -39.26 31.24 5.73
N PRO A 730 -38.33 30.41 5.22
CA PRO A 730 -37.32 29.75 6.04
C PRO A 730 -36.45 30.75 6.79
N ASP A 731 -36.28 30.56 8.10
CA ASP A 731 -35.32 31.34 8.89
C ASP A 731 -33.88 30.89 8.60
N SER A 732 -32.94 31.84 8.57
CA SER A 732 -31.57 31.58 8.12
C SER A 732 -30.80 30.62 9.04
N ASP A 733 -31.11 30.61 10.34
CA ASP A 733 -30.41 29.81 11.34
C ASP A 733 -30.81 28.32 11.24
N SER A 734 -32.10 28.04 11.07
CA SER A 734 -32.60 26.68 10.81
C SER A 734 -32.06 26.11 9.51
N VAL A 735 -32.00 26.91 8.43
CA VAL A 735 -31.43 26.44 7.16
C VAL A 735 -29.93 26.16 7.30
N GLN A 736 -29.18 27.01 8.01
CA GLN A 736 -27.76 26.79 8.26
C GLN A 736 -27.51 25.52 9.09
N LYS A 737 -28.29 25.31 10.16
CA LYS A 737 -28.22 24.09 10.98
C LYS A 737 -28.56 22.83 10.19
N LEU A 738 -29.58 22.90 9.32
CA LEU A 738 -29.93 21.78 8.44
C LEU A 738 -28.79 21.47 7.49
N ALA A 739 -28.21 22.49 6.83
CA ALA A 739 -27.07 22.31 5.93
C ALA A 739 -25.87 21.67 6.63
N GLN A 740 -25.56 22.08 7.87
CA GLN A 740 -24.47 21.49 8.66
C GLN A 740 -24.70 20.01 8.98
N LEU A 741 -25.95 19.60 9.24
CA LEU A 741 -26.27 18.19 9.48
C LEU A 741 -26.17 17.37 8.20
N LEU A 742 -26.73 17.87 7.09
CA LEU A 742 -26.80 17.15 5.82
C LEU A 742 -25.46 17.13 5.06
N GLN A 743 -24.54 18.06 5.33
CA GLN A 743 -23.18 18.05 4.78
C GLN A 743 -22.37 16.82 5.20
N LYS A 744 -22.77 16.13 6.29
CA LYS A 744 -22.15 14.87 6.73
C LYS A 744 -22.45 13.68 5.81
N GLY A 745 -23.47 13.80 4.95
CA GLY A 745 -23.85 12.78 3.96
C GLY A 745 -25.31 12.33 4.09
N SER A 746 -25.74 11.48 3.14
CA SER A 746 -27.10 10.91 3.13
C SER A 746 -27.31 9.85 4.23
N LEU A 747 -28.54 9.37 4.39
CA LEU A 747 -28.86 8.37 5.42
C LEU A 747 -28.10 7.06 5.17
N LEU A 748 -27.14 6.75 6.05
CA LEU A 748 -26.39 5.49 6.08
C LEU A 748 -25.95 4.98 4.69
N PRO A 749 -25.08 5.69 3.95
CA PRO A 749 -24.73 5.34 2.56
C PRO A 749 -24.11 3.93 2.45
N SER A 750 -23.43 3.46 3.50
CA SER A 750 -22.88 2.10 3.55
C SER A 750 -23.94 0.99 3.61
N PHE A 751 -25.22 1.30 3.81
CA PHE A 751 -26.31 0.31 3.90
C PHE A 751 -26.98 0.03 2.56
N VAL A 752 -26.66 0.77 1.50
CA VAL A 752 -27.20 0.58 0.14
C VAL A 752 -26.88 -0.82 -0.42
N SER A 753 -25.86 -1.50 0.12
CA SER A 753 -25.60 -2.91 -0.21
C SER A 753 -26.66 -3.90 0.31
N TYR A 754 -27.65 -3.44 1.08
CA TYR A 754 -28.72 -4.29 1.62
C TYR A 754 -30.03 -4.04 0.90
N ASP A 755 -30.56 -5.06 0.22
CA ASP A 755 -31.76 -4.98 -0.62
C ASP A 755 -32.99 -4.37 0.08
N TRP A 756 -33.12 -4.55 1.39
CA TRP A 756 -34.25 -4.02 2.17
C TRP A 756 -34.13 -2.52 2.46
N PHE A 757 -32.94 -1.94 2.36
CA PHE A 757 -32.66 -0.58 2.79
C PHE A 757 -32.94 0.47 1.70
N ASP A 758 -32.79 0.15 0.42
CA ASP A 758 -32.93 1.13 -0.68
C ASP A 758 -34.24 1.90 -0.63
N LYS A 759 -35.37 1.20 -0.49
CA LYS A 759 -36.69 1.84 -0.37
C LYS A 759 -36.82 2.70 0.89
N ILE A 760 -36.21 2.27 1.99
CA ILE A 760 -36.21 3.04 3.25
C ILE A 760 -35.39 4.32 3.04
N LYS A 761 -34.18 4.20 2.49
CA LYS A 761 -33.31 5.34 2.20
C LYS A 761 -34.01 6.36 1.30
N ILE A 762 -34.57 5.92 0.17
CA ILE A 762 -35.30 6.80 -0.76
C ILE A 762 -36.42 7.55 -0.04
N ASN A 763 -37.29 6.85 0.69
CA ASN A 763 -38.41 7.49 1.40
C ASN A 763 -37.94 8.49 2.47
N HIS A 764 -36.84 8.19 3.15
CA HIS A 764 -36.32 9.02 4.23
C HIS A 764 -35.55 10.25 3.70
N ASP A 765 -34.79 10.09 2.61
CA ASP A 765 -34.00 11.13 1.98
C ASP A 765 -34.84 12.09 1.13
N GLU A 766 -35.96 11.63 0.55
CA GLU A 766 -36.86 12.45 -0.29
C GLU A 766 -37.36 13.71 0.46
N HIS A 767 -37.51 13.63 1.78
CA HIS A 767 -37.88 14.77 2.60
C HIS A 767 -36.81 15.87 2.63
N PHE A 768 -35.53 15.50 2.59
CA PHE A 768 -34.42 16.46 2.53
C PHE A 768 -34.26 17.03 1.12
N VAL A 769 -34.44 16.21 0.08
CA VAL A 769 -34.47 16.67 -1.32
C VAL A 769 -35.53 17.76 -1.48
N LYS A 770 -36.80 17.47 -1.12
CA LYS A 770 -37.92 18.41 -1.27
C LYS A 770 -37.73 19.72 -0.50
N ILE A 771 -37.17 19.67 0.71
CA ILE A 771 -36.97 20.89 1.49
C ILE A 771 -35.82 21.74 0.94
N ILE A 772 -34.73 21.11 0.47
CA ILE A 772 -33.62 21.85 -0.16
C ILE A 772 -34.11 22.49 -1.46
N GLU A 773 -34.86 21.77 -2.30
CA GLU A 773 -35.47 22.30 -3.52
C GLU A 773 -36.42 23.48 -3.23
N LYS A 774 -37.14 23.47 -2.11
CA LYS A 774 -37.96 24.61 -1.65
C LYS A 774 -37.10 25.82 -1.20
N ILE A 775 -35.92 25.58 -0.62
CA ILE A 775 -35.05 26.63 -0.05
C ILE A 775 -34.20 27.32 -1.12
N LEU A 776 -33.72 26.58 -2.12
CA LEU A 776 -32.80 27.08 -3.17
C LEU A 776 -33.31 28.35 -3.89
N PRO A 777 -34.58 28.44 -4.34
CA PRO A 777 -35.12 29.67 -4.96
C PRO A 777 -35.06 30.88 -4.02
N VAL A 778 -35.44 30.71 -2.76
CA VAL A 778 -35.49 31.79 -1.75
C VAL A 778 -34.09 32.35 -1.48
N LEU A 779 -33.06 31.49 -1.45
CA LEU A 779 -31.66 31.92 -1.27
C LEU A 779 -31.11 32.63 -2.51
N ALA A 780 -31.48 32.14 -3.70
CA ALA A 780 -31.08 32.73 -4.96
C ALA A 780 -31.67 34.13 -5.17
N GLU A 781 -32.92 34.36 -4.75
CA GLU A 781 -33.57 35.69 -4.73
C GLU A 781 -32.91 36.65 -3.73
N ARG A 782 -32.44 36.14 -2.58
CA ARG A 782 -31.72 36.92 -1.57
C ARG A 782 -30.26 37.20 -1.90
N ASN A 783 -29.81 36.88 -3.12
CA ASN A 783 -28.43 37.01 -3.59
C ASN A 783 -27.38 36.27 -2.72
N ASN A 784 -27.77 35.19 -2.03
CA ASN A 784 -26.85 34.38 -1.24
C ASN A 784 -26.19 33.27 -2.08
N ALA A 785 -25.49 33.67 -3.16
CA ALA A 785 -24.97 32.75 -4.18
C ALA A 785 -24.02 31.68 -3.62
N ARG A 786 -23.19 32.02 -2.61
CA ARG A 786 -22.26 31.07 -1.98
C ARG A 786 -23.02 29.96 -1.25
N PHE A 787 -24.04 30.30 -0.48
CA PHE A 787 -24.80 29.31 0.27
C PHE A 787 -25.73 28.48 -0.63
N THR A 788 -26.23 29.05 -1.73
CA THR A 788 -26.91 28.31 -2.79
C THR A 788 -26.03 27.21 -3.37
N ILE A 789 -24.75 27.47 -3.65
CA ILE A 789 -23.79 26.46 -4.13
C ILE A 789 -23.64 25.32 -3.10
N ILE A 790 -23.50 25.65 -1.81
CA ILE A 790 -23.33 24.66 -0.75
C ILE A 790 -24.56 23.75 -0.65
N LEU A 791 -25.77 24.31 -0.68
CA LEU A 791 -26.99 23.49 -0.64
C LEU A 791 -27.18 22.66 -1.92
N SER A 792 -26.79 23.18 -3.09
CA SER A 792 -26.76 22.40 -4.32
C SER A 792 -25.78 21.22 -4.22
N ASP A 793 -24.61 21.41 -3.60
CA ASP A 793 -23.64 20.33 -3.37
C ASP A 793 -24.17 19.27 -2.42
N ILE A 794 -24.83 19.70 -1.35
CA ILE A 794 -25.55 18.78 -0.45
C ILE A 794 -26.62 18.02 -1.24
N LEU A 795 -27.42 18.70 -2.06
CA LEU A 795 -28.47 18.06 -2.85
C LEU A 795 -27.92 17.01 -3.84
N PHE A 796 -26.77 17.28 -4.48
CA PHE A 796 -26.07 16.30 -5.32
C PHE A 796 -25.63 15.04 -4.56
N SER A 797 -25.38 15.13 -3.25
CA SER A 797 -25.05 13.96 -2.43
C SER A 797 -26.25 13.03 -2.16
N PHE A 798 -27.47 13.56 -2.29
CA PHE A 798 -28.72 12.78 -2.19
C PHE A 798 -29.19 12.29 -3.56
N ASP A 799 -29.11 13.16 -4.57
CA ASP A 799 -29.51 12.88 -5.94
C ASP A 799 -28.49 13.50 -6.91
N ARG A 800 -27.62 12.63 -7.44
CA ARG A 800 -26.53 13.00 -8.35
C ARG A 800 -27.02 13.66 -9.64
N PHE A 801 -28.25 13.36 -10.07
CA PHE A 801 -28.83 13.87 -11.31
C PHE A 801 -29.95 14.90 -11.07
N ASN A 802 -29.95 15.54 -9.91
CA ASN A 802 -30.95 16.55 -9.58
C ASN A 802 -30.82 17.81 -10.46
N GLU A 803 -31.82 18.06 -11.31
CA GLU A 803 -31.81 19.21 -12.23
C GLU A 803 -31.86 20.56 -11.50
N THR A 804 -32.54 20.62 -10.35
CA THR A 804 -32.67 21.84 -9.56
C THR A 804 -31.33 22.22 -8.92
N ALA A 805 -30.60 21.24 -8.37
CA ALA A 805 -29.23 21.43 -7.88
C ALA A 805 -28.31 22.01 -8.96
N LEU A 806 -28.38 21.43 -10.17
CA LEU A 806 -27.58 21.86 -11.32
C LEU A 806 -27.88 23.30 -11.73
N GLU A 807 -29.16 23.64 -11.91
CA GLU A 807 -29.62 24.97 -12.31
C GLU A 807 -29.19 26.05 -11.30
N TYR A 808 -29.45 25.83 -10.01
CA TYR A 808 -29.09 26.79 -8.97
C TYR A 808 -27.58 26.91 -8.72
N LYS A 809 -26.81 25.83 -8.92
CA LYS A 809 -25.34 25.87 -8.80
C LYS A 809 -24.71 26.63 -9.97
N ILE A 810 -25.10 26.34 -11.20
CA ILE A 810 -24.58 27.00 -12.41
C ILE A 810 -24.92 28.48 -12.39
N SER A 811 -26.18 28.84 -12.14
CA SER A 811 -26.63 30.24 -12.07
C SER A 811 -25.89 31.01 -10.96
N SER A 812 -25.66 30.40 -9.80
CA SER A 812 -24.90 31.03 -8.70
C SER A 812 -23.42 31.20 -9.02
N LEU A 813 -22.77 30.22 -9.65
CA LEU A 813 -21.38 30.32 -10.09
C LEU A 813 -21.19 31.42 -11.15
N LYS A 814 -22.13 31.53 -12.11
CA LYS A 814 -22.15 32.61 -13.09
C LYS A 814 -22.31 33.98 -12.42
N LYS A 815 -23.24 34.12 -11.46
CA LYS A 815 -23.43 35.36 -10.68
C LYS A 815 -22.15 35.78 -9.92
N LEU A 816 -21.34 34.82 -9.48
CA LEU A 816 -20.06 35.08 -8.81
C LEU A 816 -18.90 35.38 -9.78
N GLY A 817 -19.13 35.38 -11.10
CA GLY A 817 -18.10 35.61 -12.13
C GLY A 817 -17.25 34.38 -12.44
N LYS A 818 -17.72 33.17 -12.09
CA LYS A 818 -16.93 31.93 -12.05
C LYS A 818 -17.40 30.97 -13.15
N ALA A 819 -17.40 31.49 -14.37
CA ALA A 819 -17.94 30.81 -15.55
C ALA A 819 -17.23 29.48 -15.87
N GLU A 820 -15.91 29.40 -15.65
CA GLU A 820 -15.15 28.17 -15.88
C GLU A 820 -15.57 27.04 -14.95
N TYR A 821 -15.83 27.34 -13.68
CA TYR A 821 -16.34 26.36 -12.72
C TYR A 821 -17.77 25.92 -13.06
N ALA A 822 -18.62 26.85 -13.51
CA ALA A 822 -19.96 26.52 -13.97
C ALA A 822 -19.94 25.55 -15.17
N LYS A 823 -19.01 25.78 -16.11
CA LYS A 823 -18.78 24.89 -17.26
C LYS A 823 -18.30 23.52 -16.81
N ALA A 824 -17.31 23.44 -15.92
CA ALA A 824 -16.79 22.16 -15.41
C ALA A 824 -17.87 21.33 -14.68
N VAL A 825 -18.72 21.98 -13.88
CA VAL A 825 -19.86 21.32 -13.21
C VAL A 825 -20.84 20.73 -14.23
N TYR A 826 -21.18 21.50 -15.28
CA TYR A 826 -22.09 21.05 -16.32
C TYR A 826 -21.49 19.91 -17.15
N GLU A 827 -20.22 20.01 -17.57
CA GLU A 827 -19.53 18.98 -18.36
C GLU A 827 -19.47 17.66 -17.60
N ARG A 828 -19.15 17.70 -16.30
CA ARG A 828 -19.17 16.53 -15.42
C ARG A 828 -20.57 15.92 -15.33
N PHE A 829 -21.60 16.73 -15.07
CA PHE A 829 -22.99 16.25 -15.03
C PHE A 829 -23.40 15.58 -16.34
N GLN A 830 -23.03 16.19 -17.48
CA GLN A 830 -23.36 15.70 -18.81
C GLN A 830 -22.68 14.37 -19.14
N GLU A 831 -21.40 14.23 -18.78
CA GLU A 831 -20.66 12.99 -18.96
C GLU A 831 -21.27 11.86 -18.13
N GLU A 832 -21.54 12.12 -16.84
CA GLU A 832 -22.13 11.14 -15.93
C GLU A 832 -23.56 10.76 -16.34
N TYR A 833 -24.36 11.72 -16.81
CA TYR A 833 -25.73 11.48 -17.29
C TYR A 833 -25.72 10.62 -18.56
N LYS A 834 -24.81 10.90 -19.50
CA LYS A 834 -24.65 10.11 -20.74
C LYS A 834 -24.17 8.70 -20.47
N GLN A 835 -23.26 8.51 -19.50
CA GLN A 835 -22.80 7.17 -19.10
C GLN A 835 -23.95 6.32 -18.55
N LEU A 836 -24.86 6.91 -17.77
CA LEU A 836 -25.95 6.16 -17.14
C LEU A 836 -27.17 5.95 -18.04
N TYR A 837 -27.60 6.98 -18.77
CA TYR A 837 -28.83 6.96 -19.56
C TYR A 837 -28.62 6.77 -21.07
N GLY A 838 -27.37 6.82 -21.55
CA GLY A 838 -27.03 6.65 -22.97
C GLY A 838 -27.40 7.83 -23.88
N GLU A 839 -28.02 8.88 -23.33
CA GLU A 839 -28.43 10.10 -24.03
C GLU A 839 -27.82 11.36 -23.38
N THR A 840 -27.78 12.47 -24.12
CA THR A 840 -27.32 13.76 -23.60
C THR A 840 -28.43 14.48 -22.85
N TYR A 841 -28.11 15.12 -21.72
CA TYR A 841 -29.06 15.97 -20.99
C TYR A 841 -29.55 17.13 -21.86
N LYS A 842 -30.84 17.48 -21.71
CA LYS A 842 -31.62 18.26 -22.69
C LYS A 842 -31.35 19.77 -22.64
N LYS A 843 -30.99 20.32 -21.48
CA LYS A 843 -30.72 21.76 -21.32
C LYS A 843 -29.22 22.02 -21.48
N ASN A 844 -28.85 23.04 -22.24
CA ASN A 844 -27.45 23.47 -22.37
C ASN A 844 -27.05 24.45 -21.25
N THR A 845 -25.75 24.76 -21.14
CA THR A 845 -25.25 25.71 -20.14
C THR A 845 -25.79 27.13 -20.33
N GLU A 846 -26.33 27.53 -21.47
CA GLU A 846 -26.95 28.86 -21.65
C GLU A 846 -28.40 28.91 -21.14
N GLN A 847 -29.06 27.75 -21.10
CA GLN A 847 -30.42 27.54 -20.61
C GLN A 847 -30.50 27.26 -19.09
N LEU A 848 -29.34 27.10 -18.44
CA LEU A 848 -29.12 26.91 -16.99
C LEU A 848 -28.37 28.10 -16.41
#